data_AF-A0A5K1UY03-F1
#
_entry.id   AF-A0A5K1UY03-F1
#
_cell.length_a   1.000
_cell.length_b   1.000
_cell.length_c   1.000
_cell.angle_alpha   90.00
_cell.angle_beta   90.00
_cell.angle_gamma   90.00
#
_symmetry.space_group_name_H-M   'P 1'
#
loop_
_entity.id
_entity.type
_entity.pdbx_description
1 polymer ?
#
loop_
_entity_poly.entity_id
_entity_poly.type
_entity_poly.pdbx_seq_one_letter_code
_entity_poly.pdbx_strand_id
1 'polypeptide(L)'
;MIFLLVITALGHQCIFNEINKNTKKSVLPTLRSSIKSSSSWHPLRFSYDLIGLTDQSYASQQWCKYTGETIILSSSNIYKCSEDDVLTKEKIEYIDRLFQSLNQSISEVFNVHTINYNKVIPGKKYCGEAVFPETYTIPEESDFHIMVTSHPHTSSGVFAYAAACYFGMDSQVNKRRSVMGYVNIVTSALEPTEERFRDQVGIIFHETMHALGFDGSLGVDKKVGDLNLKVVEDEIVVARARKHFGCDNMTYVPLEDGGGRGTANAHWERRIFISEIMNGITSNNPRVSEITLAYFEALGVYKPNYEMADALSWGRGLGCSFLEDCSKWPKQNGYYCRTGVRRCTNDRSAIGICDGNSFKETLNKSYQHYGDPHIGGSDEIADNCIFVSPIETSYCYQKMSALSFDYYFTLEMLNHGQNFGDTSMCFESSLIKFIPFGINNYHCYSVACMNNSFYKISIDGRYYDCDKSIKVRGYGGKLICADPKDICGNRVIETWPEIDSVENKTISVGDVLVINGRNLDVVQKVYIDYTSCKILHKSKEQLQIEVDYHDPFISFISFEASLMIEANESVNSCYDHLIKIKVPTYYIFLNFGDWVMTNYIFIAVIPVWIIFFILLFGYYTLKVVVIRQAEEVREAKREINLRLGNLKDKPQKKKQSFCVMF
;
A
#
# COMPACT_ATOMS: atom_id res chain seq x y z
N MET A 1 17.70 -23.20 -7.02
CA MET A 1 17.87 -22.39 -5.79
C MET A 1 16.60 -21.60 -5.59
N ILE A 2 15.69 -22.13 -4.76
CA ILE A 2 14.49 -21.42 -4.32
C ILE A 2 14.97 -20.53 -3.19
N PHE A 3 15.20 -19.25 -3.46
CA PHE A 3 15.41 -18.29 -2.39
C PHE A 3 14.07 -18.19 -1.64
N LEU A 4 14.06 -18.60 -0.38
CA LEU A 4 13.03 -18.17 0.56
C LEU A 4 13.09 -16.64 0.59
N LEU A 5 12.18 -15.99 -0.11
CA LEU A 5 11.70 -14.68 0.32
C LEU A 5 11.07 -14.95 1.68
N VAL A 6 11.87 -14.78 2.74
CA VAL A 6 11.32 -14.68 4.08
C VAL A 6 10.51 -13.39 4.03
N ILE A 7 9.20 -13.54 3.91
CA ILE A 7 8.25 -12.47 4.20
C ILE A 7 8.35 -12.29 5.72
N THR A 8 9.43 -11.66 6.20
CA THR A 8 9.44 -11.11 7.53
C THR A 8 8.51 -9.92 7.44
N ALA A 9 7.24 -10.13 7.77
CA ALA A 9 6.43 -9.02 8.25
C ALA A 9 7.09 -8.57 9.55
N LEU A 10 7.90 -7.51 9.50
CA LEU A 10 8.23 -6.66 10.63
C LEU A 10 6.97 -5.88 11.05
N GLY A 11 5.88 -6.63 11.29
CA GLY A 11 4.64 -6.11 11.84
C GLY A 11 4.76 -6.03 13.36
N HIS A 12 4.11 -5.03 13.96
CA HIS A 12 4.05 -4.97 15.41
C HIS A 12 3.10 -6.07 15.93
N GLN A 13 3.64 -6.98 16.74
CA GLN A 13 2.88 -7.96 17.52
C GLN A 13 2.37 -7.31 18.81
N CYS A 14 1.05 -7.26 18.96
CA CYS A 14 0.40 -6.61 20.09
C CYS A 14 0.36 -7.55 21.32
N ILE A 15 0.82 -7.04 22.47
CA ILE A 15 0.97 -7.83 23.71
C ILE A 15 0.08 -7.36 24.88
N PHE A 16 -0.97 -6.58 24.59
CA PHE A 16 -1.84 -5.91 25.56
C PHE A 16 -2.22 -6.76 26.80
N ASN A 17 -2.65 -8.01 26.60
CA ASN A 17 -3.15 -8.86 27.67
C ASN A 17 -2.07 -9.44 28.61
N GLU A 18 -0.81 -9.45 28.17
CA GLU A 18 0.34 -9.74 29.06
C GLU A 18 0.59 -8.55 29.98
N ILE A 19 0.51 -7.34 29.41
CA ILE A 19 0.74 -6.08 30.10
C ILE A 19 -0.30 -5.84 31.20
N ASN A 20 -1.60 -6.02 30.90
CA ASN A 20 -2.70 -5.76 31.86
C ASN A 20 -2.63 -6.66 33.12
N LYS A 21 -1.96 -7.82 33.04
CA LYS A 21 -1.78 -8.73 34.19
C LYS A 21 -0.54 -8.40 35.02
N ASN A 22 0.46 -7.76 34.41
CA ASN A 22 1.69 -7.31 35.07
C ASN A 22 1.56 -5.90 35.64
N THR A 23 0.56 -5.13 35.22
CA THR A 23 0.27 -3.81 35.78
C THR A 23 -0.09 -3.95 37.26
N LYS A 24 0.78 -3.44 38.15
CA LYS A 24 0.48 -3.34 39.58
C LYS A 24 -0.72 -2.39 39.76
N LYS A 25 -1.94 -2.93 39.84
CA LYS A 25 -3.15 -2.13 40.08
C LYS A 25 -3.03 -1.35 41.40
N SER A 26 -2.92 -0.02 41.33
CA SER A 26 -3.27 0.88 42.45
C SER A 26 -3.18 2.35 42.01
N VAL A 27 -4.33 3.03 41.81
CA VAL A 27 -5.05 3.81 42.85
C VAL A 27 -6.53 3.88 42.47
N LEU A 28 -7.42 3.48 43.38
CA LEU A 28 -8.83 3.86 43.38
C LEU A 28 -9.02 5.00 44.38
N PRO A 29 -9.35 6.22 43.97
CA PRO A 29 -9.97 7.18 44.87
C PRO A 29 -11.48 6.94 44.87
N THR A 30 -12.02 6.73 46.07
CA THR A 30 -13.44 6.86 46.36
C THR A 30 -13.93 8.29 46.15
N LEU A 31 -15.14 8.38 45.60
CA LEU A 31 -15.93 9.56 45.25
C LEU A 31 -15.92 10.68 46.30
N ARG A 32 -15.79 11.92 45.83
CA ARG A 32 -16.54 13.07 46.37
C ARG A 32 -17.28 13.76 45.22
N SER A 33 -18.60 13.62 45.21
CA SER A 33 -19.49 14.39 44.36
C SER A 33 -19.73 15.77 44.96
N SER A 34 -19.52 16.84 44.19
CA SER A 34 -20.44 17.99 44.20
C SER A 34 -20.18 18.93 43.01
N ILE A 35 -21.24 19.11 42.22
CA ILE A 35 -21.63 20.31 41.43
C ILE A 35 -21.22 20.37 39.93
N LYS A 36 -22.31 20.37 39.12
CA LYS A 36 -22.54 20.80 37.72
C LYS A 36 -21.46 20.47 36.68
N SER A 37 -21.59 19.31 36.04
CA SER A 37 -20.98 19.06 34.72
C SER A 37 -21.79 19.80 33.64
N SER A 38 -21.10 20.33 32.63
CA SER A 38 -21.75 20.80 31.41
C SER A 38 -22.33 19.61 30.66
N SER A 39 -23.60 19.66 30.29
CA SER A 39 -24.37 18.56 29.69
C SER A 39 -24.06 18.28 28.22
N SER A 40 -22.92 18.73 27.72
CA SER A 40 -22.59 18.70 26.29
C SER A 40 -21.34 17.88 26.06
N TRP A 41 -21.47 16.88 25.18
CA TRP A 41 -20.35 16.25 24.50
C TRP A 41 -19.47 17.32 23.85
N HIS A 42 -18.16 17.21 24.03
CA HIS A 42 -17.16 18.05 23.36
C HIS A 42 -15.99 17.19 22.88
N PRO A 43 -15.18 17.67 21.92
CA PRO A 43 -13.98 16.97 21.48
C PRO A 43 -13.09 16.56 22.66
N LEU A 44 -12.57 15.34 22.65
CA LEU A 44 -11.69 14.82 23.69
C LEU A 44 -10.40 15.64 23.72
N ARG A 45 -10.08 16.27 24.86
CA ARG A 45 -8.82 16.99 25.04
C ARG A 45 -7.75 16.00 25.47
N PHE A 46 -6.93 15.59 24.50
CA PHE A 46 -5.82 14.68 24.71
C PHE A 46 -4.57 15.44 25.15
N SER A 47 -3.79 14.83 26.04
CA SER A 47 -2.50 15.37 26.49
C SER A 47 -1.55 14.22 26.77
N TYR A 48 -0.25 14.48 26.69
CA TYR A 48 0.77 13.49 26.99
C TYR A 48 1.97 14.17 27.66
N ASP A 49 2.80 13.39 28.35
CA ASP A 49 4.02 13.85 29.00
C ASP A 49 5.20 12.94 28.64
N LEU A 50 6.32 13.56 28.26
CA LEU A 50 7.56 12.90 27.88
C LEU A 50 8.59 12.86 29.02
N ILE A 51 8.22 13.26 30.23
CA ILE A 51 9.13 13.24 31.40
C ILE A 51 9.73 11.84 31.64
N GLY A 52 8.96 10.79 31.32
CA GLY A 52 9.41 9.39 31.33
C GLY A 52 10.40 9.01 30.24
N LEU A 53 10.87 9.95 29.41
CA LEU A 53 11.94 9.81 28.43
C LEU A 53 13.17 10.65 28.77
N THR A 54 13.00 11.67 29.63
CA THR A 54 14.05 12.63 30.00
C THR A 54 14.54 12.45 31.44
N ASP A 55 13.68 11.96 32.33
CA ASP A 55 14.00 11.69 33.73
C ASP A 55 13.66 10.24 34.09
N GLN A 56 14.70 9.41 34.22
CA GLN A 56 14.57 7.99 34.46
C GLN A 56 13.93 7.64 35.81
N SER A 57 13.85 8.59 36.75
CA SER A 57 13.11 8.37 37.99
C SER A 57 11.60 8.22 37.76
N TYR A 58 11.08 8.71 36.63
CA TYR A 58 9.68 8.57 36.24
C TYR A 58 9.37 7.27 35.46
N ALA A 59 10.33 6.37 35.31
CA ALA A 59 10.14 5.07 34.68
C ALA A 59 10.53 3.92 35.62
N SER A 60 9.70 2.89 35.65
CA SER A 60 9.92 1.70 36.49
C SER A 60 10.96 0.75 35.89
N GLN A 61 11.13 0.81 34.57
CA GLN A 61 12.16 0.11 33.81
C GLN A 61 13.13 1.12 33.22
N GLN A 62 14.40 0.74 33.15
CA GLN A 62 15.46 1.61 32.67
C GLN A 62 15.53 1.58 31.13
N TRP A 63 15.61 2.75 30.48
CA TRP A 63 16.10 2.83 29.10
C TRP A 63 17.64 2.83 29.04
N CYS A 64 18.15 2.47 27.86
CA CYS A 64 19.56 2.48 27.55
C CYS A 64 20.06 3.89 27.22
N LYS A 65 21.14 4.32 27.87
CA LYS A 65 21.81 5.61 27.66
C LYS A 65 22.99 5.50 26.71
N TYR A 66 23.65 4.35 26.66
CA TYR A 66 24.78 4.08 25.77
C TYR A 66 24.88 2.60 25.43
N THR A 67 25.51 2.32 24.29
CA THR A 67 25.72 0.96 23.80
C THR A 67 26.54 0.13 24.79
N GLY A 68 26.10 -1.09 25.06
CA GLY A 68 26.75 -2.01 25.99
C GLY A 68 26.44 -1.76 27.47
N GLU A 69 25.62 -0.76 27.82
CA GLU A 69 25.05 -0.62 29.15
C GLU A 69 24.25 -1.88 29.53
N THR A 70 24.28 -2.22 30.80
CA THR A 70 23.50 -3.32 31.35
C THR A 70 22.39 -2.75 32.21
N ILE A 71 21.14 -2.98 31.79
CA ILE A 71 19.93 -2.54 32.49
C ILE A 71 19.18 -3.74 33.06
N ILE A 72 18.29 -3.48 34.02
CA ILE A 72 17.43 -4.50 34.62
C ILE A 72 15.99 -4.26 34.15
N LEU A 73 15.46 -5.15 33.31
CA LEU A 73 14.07 -5.10 32.83
C LEU A 73 13.11 -5.74 33.85
N SER A 74 13.58 -6.75 34.59
CA SER A 74 12.84 -7.34 35.72
C SER A 74 13.82 -7.95 36.72
N SER A 75 13.35 -8.34 37.91
CA SER A 75 14.17 -8.88 39.01
C SER A 75 15.09 -10.06 38.66
N SER A 76 14.89 -10.69 37.50
CA SER A 76 15.68 -11.81 36.99
C SER A 76 16.14 -11.62 35.53
N ASN A 77 15.90 -10.46 34.91
CA ASN A 77 16.23 -10.21 33.51
C ASN A 77 17.20 -9.03 33.37
N ILE A 78 18.47 -9.37 33.13
CA ILE A 78 19.56 -8.44 32.87
C ILE A 78 19.68 -8.32 31.35
N TYR A 79 19.51 -7.10 30.82
CA TYR A 79 19.54 -6.82 29.40
C TYR A 79 20.76 -5.98 29.05
N LYS A 80 21.46 -6.35 27.97
CA LYS A 80 22.63 -5.62 27.46
C LYS A 80 22.22 -4.81 26.24
N CYS A 81 22.32 -3.49 26.36
CA CYS A 81 21.90 -2.54 25.35
C CYS A 81 22.70 -2.64 24.05
N SER A 82 22.00 -2.71 22.92
CA SER A 82 22.56 -2.50 21.59
C SER A 82 22.60 -1.00 21.23
N GLU A 83 23.09 -0.65 20.04
CA GLU A 83 23.05 0.72 19.53
C GLU A 83 21.61 1.18 19.27
N ASP A 84 20.79 0.30 18.70
CA ASP A 84 19.37 0.59 18.42
C ASP A 84 18.55 0.81 19.69
N ASP A 85 18.97 0.25 20.83
CA ASP A 85 18.28 0.41 22.10
C ASP A 85 18.51 1.78 22.76
N VAL A 86 19.52 2.54 22.32
CA VAL A 86 19.87 3.83 22.93
C VAL A 86 18.81 4.88 22.64
N LEU A 87 18.25 5.47 23.69
CA LEU A 87 17.27 6.56 23.58
C LEU A 87 17.97 7.89 23.31
N THR A 88 18.17 8.20 22.03
CA THR A 88 18.83 9.45 21.59
C THR A 88 17.88 10.64 21.61
N LYS A 89 18.43 11.86 21.56
CA LYS A 89 17.64 13.10 21.44
C LYS A 89 16.75 13.10 20.19
N GLU A 90 17.27 12.59 19.07
CA GLU A 90 16.53 12.42 17.82
C GLU A 90 15.31 11.51 18.00
N LYS A 91 15.49 10.37 18.69
CA LYS A 91 14.37 9.46 19.00
C LYS A 91 13.33 10.12 19.90
N ILE A 92 13.75 10.90 20.89
CA ILE A 92 12.81 11.64 21.77
C ILE A 92 12.02 12.69 20.97
N GLU A 93 12.69 13.50 20.14
CA GLU A 93 12.04 14.50 19.28
C GLU A 93 11.08 13.83 18.28
N TYR A 94 11.47 12.67 17.76
CA TYR A 94 10.63 11.88 16.88
C TYR A 94 9.37 11.33 17.59
N ILE A 95 9.51 10.80 18.81
CA ILE A 95 8.38 10.36 19.64
C ILE A 95 7.43 11.53 19.92
N ASP A 96 7.96 12.72 20.23
CA ASP A 96 7.12 13.92 20.42
C ASP A 96 6.28 14.20 19.17
N ARG A 97 6.88 14.17 17.97
CA ARG A 97 6.13 14.35 16.71
C ARG A 97 5.03 13.29 16.51
N LEU A 98 5.26 12.03 16.88
CA LEU A 98 4.24 10.97 16.80
C LEU A 98 3.01 11.33 17.65
N PHE A 99 3.22 11.76 18.90
CA PHE A 99 2.13 12.12 19.81
C PHE A 99 1.45 13.44 19.45
N GLN A 100 2.17 14.41 18.87
CA GLN A 100 1.58 15.63 18.31
C GLN A 100 0.59 15.28 17.18
N SER A 101 0.99 14.39 16.26
CA SER A 101 0.13 13.91 15.17
C SER A 101 -1.10 13.14 15.69
N LEU A 102 -0.90 12.31 16.72
CA LEU A 102 -1.98 11.56 17.37
C LEU A 102 -3.03 12.49 18.02
N ASN A 103 -2.60 13.56 18.69
CA ASN A 103 -3.49 14.46 19.42
C ASN A 103 -4.59 15.03 18.51
N GLN A 104 -4.23 15.43 17.29
CA GLN A 104 -5.19 15.91 16.30
C GLN A 104 -6.21 14.81 15.95
N SER A 105 -5.72 13.59 15.65
CA SER A 105 -6.57 12.46 15.25
C SER A 105 -7.58 12.07 16.34
N ILE A 106 -7.15 11.96 17.59
CA ILE A 106 -8.03 11.57 18.71
C ILE A 106 -9.11 12.62 18.97
N SER A 107 -8.74 13.91 18.92
CA SER A 107 -9.66 15.02 19.18
C SER A 107 -10.78 15.10 18.15
N GLU A 108 -10.51 14.74 16.89
CA GLU A 108 -11.51 14.71 15.81
C GLU A 108 -12.40 13.46 15.87
N VAL A 109 -11.87 12.33 16.37
CA VAL A 109 -12.55 11.04 16.40
C VAL A 109 -13.49 10.88 17.60
N PHE A 110 -13.12 11.35 18.80
CA PHE A 110 -13.90 11.10 20.01
C PHE A 110 -14.42 12.38 20.66
N ASN A 111 -15.72 12.42 20.94
CA ASN A 111 -16.28 13.37 21.91
C ASN A 111 -16.50 12.70 23.25
N VAL A 112 -16.35 13.46 24.34
CA VAL A 112 -16.54 13.01 25.72
C VAL A 112 -17.31 14.03 26.54
N HIS A 113 -17.77 13.60 27.71
CA HIS A 113 -18.08 14.51 28.80
C HIS A 113 -16.83 14.83 29.62
N THR A 114 -16.72 16.09 30.06
CA THR A 114 -15.77 16.46 31.10
C THR A 114 -16.08 15.67 32.37
N ILE A 115 -15.07 14.98 32.91
CA ILE A 115 -15.16 14.30 34.19
C ILE A 115 -14.42 15.14 35.23
N ASN A 116 -15.07 15.44 36.35
CA ASN A 116 -14.42 16.05 37.50
C ASN A 116 -13.82 14.94 38.37
N TYR A 117 -12.49 14.87 38.43
CA TYR A 117 -11.75 13.89 39.21
C TYR A 117 -10.49 14.53 39.82
N ASN A 118 -9.89 13.87 40.82
CA ASN A 118 -8.65 14.36 41.41
C ASN A 118 -7.47 14.19 40.42
N LYS A 119 -6.96 15.30 39.89
CA LYS A 119 -5.83 15.33 38.95
C LYS A 119 -4.46 15.26 39.62
N VAL A 120 -4.41 15.30 40.95
CA VAL A 120 -3.18 15.18 41.73
C VAL A 120 -2.89 13.72 42.06
N ILE A 121 -1.81 13.19 41.50
CA ILE A 121 -1.30 11.86 41.74
C ILE A 121 -0.25 11.94 42.85
N PRO A 122 -0.45 11.29 44.00
CA PRO A 122 0.54 11.27 45.07
C PRO A 122 1.85 10.63 44.60
N GLY A 123 2.97 11.08 45.16
CA GLY A 123 4.25 10.43 44.95
C GLY A 123 4.25 8.96 45.40
N LYS A 124 5.18 8.19 44.85
CA LYS A 124 5.35 6.73 45.00
C LYS A 124 4.19 5.92 44.41
N LYS A 125 3.45 6.48 43.45
CA LYS A 125 2.42 5.78 42.67
C LYS A 125 2.94 5.40 41.29
N TYR A 126 2.18 4.52 40.63
CA TYR A 126 2.51 3.93 39.34
C TYR A 126 1.32 4.09 38.38
N CYS A 127 1.62 4.36 37.13
CA CYS A 127 0.69 4.25 36.01
C CYS A 127 1.34 3.30 34.99
N GLY A 128 1.13 2.00 35.20
CA GLY A 128 1.88 0.98 34.49
C GLY A 128 3.37 1.10 34.75
N GLU A 129 4.11 1.43 33.69
CA GLU A 129 5.55 1.59 33.77
C GLU A 129 5.99 2.98 34.18
N ALA A 130 5.11 3.97 34.08
CA ALA A 130 5.37 5.29 34.61
C ALA A 130 5.33 5.26 36.15
N VAL A 131 6.30 5.91 36.77
CA VAL A 131 6.43 6.08 38.22
C VAL A 131 6.38 7.56 38.54
N PHE A 132 5.80 7.91 39.69
CA PHE A 132 5.79 9.30 40.15
C PHE A 132 6.61 9.39 41.44
N PRO A 133 7.90 9.74 41.41
CA PRO A 133 8.72 9.89 42.61
C PRO A 133 8.15 10.93 43.58
N GLU A 134 7.66 12.03 43.00
CA GLU A 134 7.01 13.14 43.69
C GLU A 134 5.55 13.27 43.25
N THR A 135 4.85 14.26 43.80
CA THR A 135 3.46 14.52 43.44
C THR A 135 3.39 15.04 42.00
N TYR A 136 2.58 14.37 41.17
CA TYR A 136 2.37 14.73 39.77
C TYR A 136 0.96 15.28 39.57
N THR A 137 0.81 16.30 38.73
CA THR A 137 -0.49 16.92 38.45
C THR A 137 -0.80 16.83 36.97
N ILE A 138 -1.89 16.15 36.62
CA ILE A 138 -2.39 16.07 35.24
C ILE A 138 -2.90 17.46 34.82
N PRO A 139 -2.65 17.92 33.57
CA PRO A 139 -3.14 19.21 33.09
C PRO A 139 -4.66 19.38 33.27
N GLU A 140 -5.12 20.56 33.69
CA GLU A 140 -6.51 20.83 34.09
C GLU A 140 -7.50 20.72 32.93
N GLU A 141 -7.06 21.06 31.73
CA GLU A 141 -7.83 20.93 30.49
C GLU A 141 -7.86 19.51 29.93
N SER A 142 -7.05 18.58 30.44
CA SER A 142 -6.98 17.21 29.93
C SER A 142 -8.22 16.38 30.28
N ASP A 143 -8.80 15.69 29.29
CA ASP A 143 -9.81 14.65 29.51
C ASP A 143 -9.22 13.25 29.53
N PHE A 144 -8.06 13.08 28.90
CA PHE A 144 -7.29 11.85 28.86
C PHE A 144 -5.80 12.17 28.74
N HIS A 145 -5.00 11.61 29.65
CA HIS A 145 -3.57 11.89 29.75
C HIS A 145 -2.71 10.63 29.58
N ILE A 146 -1.68 10.70 28.74
CA ILE A 146 -0.74 9.60 28.53
C ILE A 146 0.63 9.93 29.12
N MET A 147 1.15 9.03 29.95
CA MET A 147 2.58 9.03 30.28
C MET A 147 3.35 8.23 29.22
N VAL A 148 4.33 8.85 28.59
CA VAL A 148 5.18 8.18 27.61
C VAL A 148 6.45 7.68 28.30
N THR A 149 6.71 6.39 28.15
CA THR A 149 7.96 5.74 28.59
C THR A 149 8.64 5.06 27.40
N SER A 150 9.90 4.68 27.58
CA SER A 150 10.60 3.89 26.59
C SER A 150 11.60 2.98 27.28
N HIS A 151 11.70 1.73 26.84
CA HIS A 151 12.76 0.80 27.22
C HIS A 151 12.78 -0.42 26.27
N PRO A 152 13.88 -1.20 26.23
CA PRO A 152 13.95 -2.40 25.42
C PRO A 152 12.94 -3.48 25.84
N HIS A 153 12.52 -4.31 24.90
CA HIS A 153 11.67 -5.47 25.14
C HIS A 153 12.34 -6.73 24.60
N THR A 154 12.20 -7.86 25.30
CA THR A 154 12.90 -9.11 24.92
C THR A 154 12.22 -9.88 23.79
N SER A 155 10.92 -9.65 23.57
CA SER A 155 10.21 -10.26 22.43
C SER A 155 10.43 -9.41 21.19
N SER A 156 10.94 -10.04 20.13
CA SER A 156 11.04 -9.46 18.79
C SER A 156 9.65 -9.12 18.24
N GLY A 157 9.52 -8.01 17.51
CA GLY A 157 8.26 -7.61 16.86
C GLY A 157 7.34 -6.76 17.75
N VAL A 158 7.69 -6.45 18.99
CA VAL A 158 6.93 -5.49 19.81
C VAL A 158 7.48 -4.09 19.55
N PHE A 159 6.64 -3.19 19.02
CA PHE A 159 6.98 -1.78 18.78
C PHE A 159 6.59 -0.91 19.97
N ALA A 160 5.37 -1.08 20.48
CA ALA A 160 4.87 -0.38 21.64
C ALA A 160 3.90 -1.25 22.42
N TYR A 161 3.48 -0.78 23.59
CA TYR A 161 2.32 -1.31 24.29
C TYR A 161 1.75 -0.25 25.23
N ALA A 162 0.46 -0.35 25.52
CA ALA A 162 -0.20 0.61 26.37
C ALA A 162 -1.33 -0.01 27.21
N ALA A 163 -1.70 0.69 28.28
CA ALA A 163 -2.89 0.36 29.05
C ALA A 163 -3.42 1.56 29.84
N ALA A 164 -4.70 1.47 30.20
CA ALA A 164 -5.34 2.38 31.14
C ALA A 164 -4.80 2.16 32.57
N CYS A 165 -4.62 3.23 33.32
CA CYS A 165 -4.15 3.14 34.71
C CYS A 165 -5.01 3.92 35.71
N TYR A 166 -5.72 4.97 35.26
CA TYR A 166 -6.57 5.78 36.12
C TYR A 166 -7.93 6.04 35.47
N PHE A 167 -8.97 5.97 36.30
CA PHE A 167 -10.35 6.03 35.85
C PHE A 167 -11.13 7.08 36.61
N GLY A 168 -11.87 7.90 35.87
CA GLY A 168 -12.84 8.86 36.40
C GLY A 168 -14.26 8.30 36.31
N MET A 169 -15.15 8.75 37.21
CA MET A 169 -16.58 8.45 37.09
C MET A 169 -17.27 9.52 36.24
N ASP A 170 -17.78 9.14 35.07
CA ASP A 170 -18.67 10.00 34.30
C ASP A 170 -20.07 9.95 34.93
N SER A 171 -20.41 11.01 35.66
CA SER A 171 -21.70 11.12 36.34
C SER A 171 -22.89 11.27 35.38
N GLN A 172 -22.67 11.66 34.12
CA GLN A 172 -23.76 11.85 33.15
C GLN A 172 -24.30 10.51 32.65
N VAL A 173 -23.42 9.51 32.52
CA VAL A 173 -23.77 8.15 32.06
C VAL A 173 -23.61 7.08 33.14
N ASN A 174 -23.17 7.47 34.35
CA ASN A 174 -22.92 6.60 35.49
C ASN A 174 -21.99 5.41 35.15
N LYS A 175 -20.94 5.68 34.39
CA LYS A 175 -19.92 4.71 33.96
C LYS A 175 -18.53 5.26 34.22
N ARG A 176 -17.55 4.37 34.32
CA ARG A 176 -16.14 4.78 34.44
C ARG A 176 -15.54 4.96 33.06
N ARG A 177 -14.73 6.02 32.90
CA ARG A 177 -13.92 6.27 31.71
C ARG A 177 -12.46 6.32 32.11
N SER A 178 -11.58 5.77 31.27
CA SER A 178 -10.14 5.97 31.41
C SER A 178 -9.84 7.47 31.26
N VAL A 179 -9.13 8.04 32.23
CA VAL A 179 -8.70 9.45 32.23
C VAL A 179 -7.18 9.56 32.22
N MET A 180 -6.48 8.44 32.44
CA MET A 180 -5.03 8.36 32.30
C MET A 180 -4.60 6.96 31.89
N GLY A 181 -3.62 6.88 31.00
CA GLY A 181 -2.92 5.67 30.64
C GLY A 181 -1.42 5.93 30.48
N TYR A 182 -0.71 4.91 30.02
CA TYR A 182 0.68 5.03 29.63
C TYR A 182 0.89 4.30 28.30
N VAL A 183 1.92 4.73 27.58
CA VAL A 183 2.39 4.08 26.35
C VAL A 183 3.89 3.92 26.49
N ASN A 184 4.38 2.68 26.38
CA ASN A 184 5.80 2.40 26.30
C ASN A 184 6.19 2.13 24.85
N ILE A 185 7.25 2.79 24.38
CA ILE A 185 7.81 2.60 23.04
C ILE A 185 9.12 1.83 23.13
N VAL A 186 9.23 0.73 22.39
CA VAL A 186 10.44 -0.08 22.32
C VAL A 186 11.46 0.63 21.44
N THR A 187 12.56 1.09 22.05
CA THR A 187 13.52 2.01 21.41
C THR A 187 14.15 1.44 20.13
N SER A 188 14.45 0.15 20.12
CA SER A 188 15.06 -0.56 18.98
C SER A 188 14.10 -0.79 17.82
N ALA A 189 12.79 -0.72 18.06
CA ALA A 189 11.78 -0.81 17.00
C ALA A 189 11.48 0.55 16.36
N LEU A 190 11.94 1.65 16.97
CA LEU A 190 11.70 3.01 16.46
C LEU A 190 12.62 3.30 15.27
N GLU A 191 12.01 3.48 14.09
CA GLU A 191 12.67 3.94 12.88
C GLU A 191 12.31 5.42 12.63
N PRO A 192 13.17 6.40 13.00
CA PRO A 192 12.85 7.82 12.93
C PRO A 192 12.99 8.38 11.50
N THR A 193 12.23 7.83 10.55
CA THR A 193 12.25 8.25 9.14
C THR A 193 10.87 8.73 8.70
N GLU A 194 10.83 9.65 7.73
CA GLU A 194 9.55 10.14 7.18
C GLU A 194 8.76 9.02 6.46
N GLU A 195 9.45 8.03 5.91
CA GLU A 195 8.84 6.83 5.29
C GLU A 195 8.04 6.02 6.33
N ARG A 196 8.53 5.92 7.58
CA ARG A 196 7.91 5.13 8.65
C ARG A 196 6.97 5.92 9.55
N PHE A 197 6.96 7.25 9.43
CA PHE A 197 6.23 8.13 10.34
C PHE A 197 4.75 7.80 10.39
N ARG A 198 4.09 7.66 9.24
CA ARG A 198 2.67 7.33 9.15
C ARG A 198 2.35 5.98 9.81
N ASP A 199 3.14 4.96 9.49
CA ASP A 199 2.93 3.60 9.99
C ASP A 199 3.02 3.59 11.52
N GLN A 200 4.02 4.28 12.07
CA GLN A 200 4.26 4.35 13.51
C GLN A 200 3.24 5.23 14.25
N VAL A 201 2.70 6.29 13.62
CA VAL A 201 1.53 7.01 14.15
C VAL A 201 0.33 6.06 14.28
N GLY A 202 0.11 5.19 13.29
CA GLY A 202 -0.93 4.17 13.35
C GLY A 202 -0.76 3.20 14.52
N ILE A 203 0.48 2.77 14.80
CA ILE A 203 0.79 1.90 15.96
C ILE A 203 0.52 2.64 17.28
N ILE A 204 0.98 3.88 17.43
CA ILE A 204 0.75 4.67 18.65
C ILE A 204 -0.74 4.96 18.84
N PHE A 205 -1.51 5.11 17.75
CA PHE A 205 -2.96 5.26 17.83
C PHE A 205 -3.64 3.96 18.30
N HIS A 206 -3.27 2.81 17.74
CA HIS A 206 -3.72 1.50 18.21
C HIS A 206 -3.49 1.33 19.72
N GLU A 207 -2.27 1.58 20.20
CA GLU A 207 -1.95 1.46 21.62
C GLU A 207 -2.72 2.47 22.48
N THR A 208 -2.93 3.68 21.97
CA THR A 208 -3.74 4.67 22.69
C THR A 208 -5.21 4.23 22.77
N MET A 209 -5.75 3.52 21.78
CA MET A 209 -7.11 2.95 21.85
C MET A 209 -7.24 1.88 22.93
N HIS A 210 -6.20 1.06 23.16
CA HIS A 210 -6.14 0.18 24.32
C HIS A 210 -6.19 0.98 25.64
N ALA A 211 -5.41 2.05 25.75
CA ALA A 211 -5.39 2.90 26.94
C ALA A 211 -6.70 3.69 27.16
N LEU A 212 -7.46 3.96 26.09
CA LEU A 212 -8.80 4.55 26.16
C LEU A 212 -9.86 3.55 26.64
N GLY A 213 -9.75 2.27 26.25
CA GLY A 213 -10.65 1.23 26.77
C GLY A 213 -11.01 0.09 25.81
N PHE A 214 -10.34 -0.02 24.66
CA PHE A 214 -10.45 -1.22 23.83
C PHE A 214 -9.65 -2.35 24.48
N ASP A 215 -10.23 -3.05 25.45
CA ASP A 215 -9.52 -4.05 26.28
C ASP A 215 -10.21 -5.42 26.30
N GLY A 216 -11.20 -5.62 25.42
CA GLY A 216 -12.04 -6.82 25.40
C GLY A 216 -13.14 -6.86 26.46
N SER A 217 -13.36 -5.77 27.23
CA SER A 217 -14.38 -5.70 28.28
C SER A 217 -15.82 -5.91 27.80
N LEU A 218 -16.13 -5.66 26.52
CA LEU A 218 -17.43 -5.98 25.92
C LEU A 218 -17.55 -7.45 25.46
N GLY A 219 -16.47 -8.23 25.55
CA GLY A 219 -16.40 -9.61 25.10
C GLY A 219 -17.08 -10.59 26.05
N VAL A 220 -18.06 -11.33 25.54
CA VAL A 220 -18.75 -12.44 26.23
C VAL A 220 -18.37 -13.78 25.64
N ASP A 221 -18.35 -14.83 26.48
CA ASP A 221 -18.04 -16.18 26.02
C ASP A 221 -19.23 -16.74 25.24
N LYS A 222 -18.99 -17.22 24.02
CA LYS A 222 -20.00 -17.77 23.13
C LYS A 222 -19.52 -19.05 22.46
N LYS A 223 -20.38 -20.07 22.45
CA LYS A 223 -20.14 -21.30 21.73
C LYS A 223 -20.61 -21.16 20.27
N VAL A 224 -19.69 -21.30 19.32
CA VAL A 224 -19.93 -21.20 17.88
C VAL A 224 -19.49 -22.49 17.22
N GLY A 225 -20.44 -23.36 16.87
CA GLY A 225 -20.15 -24.73 16.47
C GLY A 225 -19.43 -25.49 17.60
N ASP A 226 -18.21 -25.96 17.31
CA ASP A 226 -17.35 -26.65 18.28
C ASP A 226 -16.37 -25.71 19.00
N LEU A 227 -16.31 -24.43 18.63
CA LEU A 227 -15.39 -23.44 19.19
C LEU A 227 -16.04 -22.68 20.36
N ASN A 228 -15.23 -22.32 21.36
CA ASN A 228 -15.61 -21.38 22.42
C ASN A 228 -14.84 -20.08 22.17
N LEU A 229 -15.54 -19.07 21.69
CA LEU A 229 -14.97 -17.78 21.30
C LEU A 229 -15.38 -16.69 22.29
N LYS A 230 -14.59 -15.62 22.38
CA LYS A 230 -15.08 -14.34 22.91
C LYS A 230 -15.63 -13.50 21.78
N VAL A 231 -16.81 -12.94 21.99
CA VAL A 231 -17.50 -12.15 20.97
C VAL A 231 -18.14 -10.92 21.60
N VAL A 232 -18.38 -9.90 20.79
CA VAL A 232 -19.15 -8.71 21.17
C VAL A 232 -20.58 -8.88 20.63
N GLU A 233 -21.57 -8.87 21.51
CA GLU A 233 -23.00 -8.97 21.18
C GLU A 233 -23.74 -7.62 21.25
N ASP A 234 -23.04 -6.54 21.60
CA ASP A 234 -23.65 -5.21 21.69
C ASP A 234 -24.22 -4.77 20.34
N GLU A 235 -25.49 -4.37 20.34
CA GLU A 235 -26.25 -4.07 19.13
C GLU A 235 -25.65 -2.92 18.32
N ILE A 236 -24.99 -1.94 18.96
CA ILE A 236 -24.34 -0.82 18.26
C ILE A 236 -23.22 -1.36 17.37
N VAL A 237 -22.41 -2.28 17.91
CA VAL A 237 -21.30 -2.92 17.21
C VAL A 237 -21.83 -3.89 16.14
N VAL A 238 -22.76 -4.76 16.52
CA VAL A 238 -23.29 -5.79 15.62
C VAL A 238 -24.05 -5.16 14.45
N ALA A 239 -24.83 -4.10 14.65
CA ALA A 239 -25.54 -3.43 13.55
C ALA A 239 -24.59 -2.83 12.51
N ARG A 240 -23.45 -2.27 12.94
CA ARG A 240 -22.41 -1.75 12.03
C ARG A 240 -21.72 -2.87 11.28
N ALA A 241 -21.40 -3.98 11.96
CA ALA A 241 -20.84 -5.16 11.30
C ALA A 241 -21.82 -5.80 10.30
N ARG A 242 -23.12 -5.94 10.64
CA ARG A 242 -24.17 -6.39 9.72
C ARG A 242 -24.19 -5.57 8.44
N LYS A 243 -24.22 -4.24 8.59
CA LYS A 243 -24.23 -3.29 7.46
C LYS A 243 -22.95 -3.40 6.63
N HIS A 244 -21.79 -3.51 7.28
CA HIS A 244 -20.49 -3.64 6.61
C HIS A 244 -20.45 -4.89 5.74
N PHE A 245 -20.70 -6.07 6.32
CA PHE A 245 -20.65 -7.34 5.59
C PHE A 245 -21.87 -7.56 4.67
N GLY A 246 -22.98 -6.85 4.87
CA GLY A 246 -24.25 -7.16 4.21
C GLY A 246 -24.86 -8.47 4.68
N CYS A 247 -24.71 -8.79 5.98
CA CYS A 247 -25.18 -10.03 6.60
C CYS A 247 -26.23 -9.72 7.67
N ASP A 248 -27.52 -9.70 7.29
CA ASP A 248 -28.62 -9.33 8.20
C ASP A 248 -28.78 -10.27 9.39
N ASN A 249 -28.31 -11.51 9.28
CA ASN A 249 -28.43 -12.53 10.34
C ASN A 249 -27.27 -12.52 11.34
N MET A 250 -26.28 -11.61 11.22
CA MET A 250 -25.17 -11.53 12.15
C MET A 250 -25.65 -11.10 13.55
N THR A 251 -25.29 -11.87 14.58
CA THR A 251 -25.73 -11.61 15.97
C THR A 251 -24.57 -11.28 16.91
N TYR A 252 -23.34 -11.31 16.43
CA TYR A 252 -22.14 -11.04 17.21
C TYR A 252 -20.97 -10.68 16.31
N VAL A 253 -19.97 -10.02 16.85
CA VAL A 253 -18.67 -9.77 16.21
C VAL A 253 -17.58 -10.53 16.99
N PRO A 254 -16.83 -11.46 16.37
CA PRO A 254 -15.79 -12.20 17.07
C PRO A 254 -14.59 -11.31 17.44
N LEU A 255 -14.04 -11.56 18.62
CA LEU A 255 -12.72 -11.09 19.01
C LEU A 255 -11.70 -12.19 18.66
N GLU A 256 -10.46 -11.76 18.41
CA GLU A 256 -9.33 -12.61 18.06
C GLU A 256 -9.14 -13.76 19.06
N ASP A 257 -9.02 -15.00 18.61
CA ASP A 257 -8.75 -16.16 19.46
C ASP A 257 -7.33 -16.74 19.29
N GLY A 258 -6.57 -16.27 18.29
CA GLY A 258 -5.18 -16.60 18.02
C GLY A 258 -4.13 -15.68 18.67
N GLY A 259 -2.85 -15.90 18.32
CA GLY A 259 -1.72 -15.05 18.73
C GLY A 259 -1.24 -15.17 20.16
N GLY A 260 -1.81 -16.11 20.92
CA GLY A 260 -1.44 -16.35 22.30
C GLY A 260 -1.99 -15.29 23.26
N ARG A 261 -1.44 -15.28 24.47
CA ARG A 261 -2.05 -14.56 25.60
C ARG A 261 -2.01 -13.04 25.43
N GLY A 262 -1.02 -12.48 24.74
CA GLY A 262 -0.88 -11.03 24.52
C GLY A 262 -1.90 -10.45 23.55
N THR A 263 -2.39 -11.28 22.63
CA THR A 263 -3.21 -10.86 21.49
C THR A 263 -4.68 -11.28 21.63
N ALA A 264 -4.94 -12.54 21.97
CA ALA A 264 -6.30 -13.08 21.98
C ALA A 264 -7.25 -12.30 22.91
N ASN A 265 -8.46 -12.02 22.44
CA ASN A 265 -9.61 -11.42 23.14
C ASN A 265 -9.53 -9.92 23.44
N ALA A 266 -8.48 -9.24 22.99
CA ALA A 266 -8.34 -7.78 23.10
C ALA A 266 -8.31 -7.08 21.73
N HIS A 267 -8.54 -7.84 20.66
CA HIS A 267 -8.44 -7.39 19.28
C HIS A 267 -9.62 -7.94 18.48
N TRP A 268 -9.94 -7.32 17.36
CA TRP A 268 -10.88 -7.90 16.40
C TRP A 268 -10.29 -9.11 15.70
N GLU A 269 -11.14 -10.09 15.42
CA GLU A 269 -10.81 -11.27 14.61
C GLU A 269 -10.24 -10.86 13.26
N ARG A 270 -8.94 -11.07 13.07
CA ARG A 270 -8.22 -10.55 11.92
C ARG A 270 -8.70 -11.16 10.61
N ARG A 271 -9.10 -12.45 10.59
CA ARG A 271 -9.61 -13.12 9.38
C ARG A 271 -10.70 -12.31 8.67
N ILE A 272 -11.62 -11.71 9.43
CA ILE A 272 -12.77 -10.97 8.87
C ILE A 272 -12.60 -9.45 8.91
N PHE A 273 -11.51 -8.94 9.49
CA PHE A 273 -11.23 -7.51 9.61
C PHE A 273 -9.78 -7.16 9.23
N ILE A 274 -9.27 -7.71 8.13
CA ILE A 274 -7.91 -7.39 7.65
C ILE A 274 -7.74 -5.87 7.49
N SER A 275 -6.61 -5.36 8.00
CA SER A 275 -6.23 -3.94 8.01
C SER A 275 -7.01 -3.05 8.97
N GLU A 276 -7.88 -3.61 9.82
CA GLU A 276 -8.51 -2.86 10.90
C GLU A 276 -7.48 -2.49 11.97
N ILE A 277 -7.56 -1.28 12.50
CA ILE A 277 -6.55 -0.74 13.42
C ILE A 277 -6.38 -1.60 14.68
N MET A 278 -7.43 -2.21 15.21
CA MET A 278 -7.43 -3.07 16.40
C MET A 278 -7.28 -4.56 16.08
N ASN A 279 -6.65 -4.93 14.97
CA ASN A 279 -6.14 -6.31 14.79
C ASN A 279 -4.94 -6.58 15.69
N GLY A 280 -4.71 -7.86 16.02
CA GLY A 280 -3.61 -8.31 16.89
C GLY A 280 -2.19 -8.23 16.33
N ILE A 281 -2.08 -7.92 15.03
CA ILE A 281 -0.84 -7.61 14.34
C ILE A 281 -1.10 -6.36 13.51
N THR A 282 -0.22 -5.37 13.62
CA THR A 282 -0.41 -4.12 12.91
C THR A 282 -0.20 -4.29 11.41
N SER A 283 -0.98 -3.53 10.65
CA SER A 283 -0.77 -3.33 9.22
C SER A 283 -0.10 -1.99 9.02
N ASN A 284 0.76 -1.81 8.00
CA ASN A 284 1.45 -0.52 7.79
C ASN A 284 0.48 0.62 7.41
N ASN A 285 -0.76 0.29 7.03
CA ASN A 285 -1.84 1.26 6.79
C ASN A 285 -3.12 0.83 7.51
N PRO A 286 -3.16 0.92 8.86
CA PRO A 286 -4.30 0.48 9.64
C PRO A 286 -5.49 1.42 9.42
N ARG A 287 -6.71 0.88 9.49
CA ARG A 287 -7.97 1.60 9.25
C ARG A 287 -8.77 1.72 10.54
N VAL A 288 -9.13 2.94 10.92
CA VAL A 288 -10.09 3.17 12.01
C VAL A 288 -11.50 2.92 11.48
N SER A 289 -12.01 1.70 11.64
CA SER A 289 -13.31 1.33 11.05
C SER A 289 -14.50 1.86 11.86
N GLU A 290 -15.69 1.92 11.22
CA GLU A 290 -16.95 2.14 11.93
C GLU A 290 -17.20 1.11 13.05
N ILE A 291 -16.61 -0.09 12.96
CA ILE A 291 -16.78 -1.18 13.94
C ILE A 291 -16.01 -0.85 15.23
N THR A 292 -14.77 -0.36 15.13
CA THR A 292 -14.00 0.09 16.30
C THR A 292 -14.63 1.33 16.93
N LEU A 293 -15.11 2.29 16.13
CA LEU A 293 -15.85 3.43 16.68
C LEU A 293 -17.11 2.96 17.42
N ALA A 294 -17.86 2.02 16.87
CA ALA A 294 -19.03 1.44 17.51
C ALA A 294 -18.70 0.75 18.84
N TYR A 295 -17.53 0.12 18.97
CA TYR A 295 -17.08 -0.42 20.25
C TYR A 295 -16.95 0.67 21.30
N PHE A 296 -16.31 1.80 20.96
CA PHE A 296 -16.19 2.94 21.87
C PHE A 296 -17.54 3.59 22.21
N GLU A 297 -18.47 3.64 21.26
CA GLU A 297 -19.85 4.08 21.55
C GLU A 297 -20.56 3.12 22.51
N ALA A 298 -20.41 1.81 22.33
CA ALA A 298 -20.99 0.78 23.20
C ALA A 298 -20.44 0.80 24.64
N LEU A 299 -19.18 1.22 24.83
CA LEU A 299 -18.67 1.54 26.18
C LEU A 299 -19.55 2.60 26.87
N GLY A 300 -20.17 3.50 26.10
CA GLY A 300 -21.17 4.47 26.55
C GLY A 300 -20.60 5.72 27.22
N VAL A 301 -19.28 5.88 27.24
CA VAL A 301 -18.56 7.05 27.77
C VAL A 301 -17.89 7.88 26.68
N TYR A 302 -18.03 7.45 25.42
CA TYR A 302 -17.55 8.14 24.23
C TYR A 302 -18.71 8.35 23.26
N LYS A 303 -18.66 9.47 22.53
CA LYS A 303 -19.49 9.72 21.36
C LYS A 303 -18.55 9.88 20.15
N PRO A 304 -18.29 8.80 19.42
CA PRO A 304 -17.41 8.84 18.25
C PRO A 304 -18.00 9.69 17.13
N ASN A 305 -17.13 10.31 16.36
CA ASN A 305 -17.46 10.92 15.08
C ASN A 305 -17.27 9.90 13.96
N TYR A 306 -18.37 9.30 13.48
CA TYR A 306 -18.33 8.32 12.40
C TYR A 306 -17.91 8.90 11.05
N GLU A 307 -17.93 10.23 10.86
CA GLU A 307 -17.41 10.86 9.63
C GLU A 307 -15.88 10.70 9.50
N MET A 308 -15.20 10.46 10.63
CA MET A 308 -13.76 10.18 10.67
C MET A 308 -13.41 8.70 10.47
N ALA A 309 -14.41 7.83 10.30
CA ALA A 309 -14.16 6.42 10.06
C ALA A 309 -13.49 6.21 8.69
N ASP A 310 -12.41 5.45 8.69
CA ASP A 310 -11.81 4.95 7.46
C ASP A 310 -12.73 3.94 6.78
N ALA A 311 -12.70 3.96 5.45
CA ALA A 311 -13.34 2.91 4.67
C ALA A 311 -12.58 1.60 4.85
N LEU A 312 -13.26 0.57 5.36
CA LEU A 312 -12.78 -0.80 5.35
C LEU A 312 -13.37 -1.52 4.13
N SER A 313 -12.53 -2.03 3.22
CA SER A 313 -12.97 -2.76 2.03
C SER A 313 -13.16 -4.26 2.30
N TRP A 314 -12.40 -4.80 3.25
CA TRP A 314 -12.37 -6.23 3.52
C TRP A 314 -13.74 -6.76 3.95
N GLY A 315 -14.29 -7.75 3.25
CA GLY A 315 -15.59 -8.35 3.55
C GLY A 315 -16.82 -7.50 3.17
N ARG A 316 -16.65 -6.26 2.70
CA ARG A 316 -17.76 -5.33 2.53
C ARG A 316 -18.81 -5.84 1.52
N GLY A 317 -20.04 -6.03 1.98
CA GLY A 317 -21.17 -6.48 1.15
C GLY A 317 -21.07 -7.91 0.60
N LEU A 318 -20.15 -8.75 1.10
CA LEU A 318 -19.98 -10.13 0.64
C LEU A 318 -20.95 -11.14 1.27
N GLY A 319 -21.81 -10.69 2.19
CA GLY A 319 -22.83 -11.50 2.84
C GLY A 319 -22.28 -12.46 3.89
N CYS A 320 -23.18 -13.20 4.53
CA CYS A 320 -22.84 -14.08 5.66
C CYS A 320 -21.85 -15.20 5.30
N SER A 321 -21.86 -15.67 4.05
CA SER A 321 -20.95 -16.73 3.58
C SER A 321 -19.47 -16.36 3.68
N PHE A 322 -19.16 -15.05 3.66
CA PHE A 322 -17.79 -14.56 3.83
C PHE A 322 -17.23 -14.85 5.23
N LEU A 323 -18.09 -14.88 6.25
CA LEU A 323 -17.72 -15.03 7.66
C LEU A 323 -17.47 -16.49 8.08
N GLU A 324 -17.91 -17.44 7.25
CA GLU A 324 -17.86 -18.86 7.59
C GLU A 324 -16.46 -19.45 7.38
N ASP A 325 -15.98 -19.49 6.14
CA ASP A 325 -14.78 -20.22 5.73
C ASP A 325 -14.10 -19.46 4.58
N CYS A 326 -12.80 -19.19 4.72
CA CYS A 326 -12.04 -18.42 3.75
C CYS A 326 -11.74 -19.16 2.44
N SER A 327 -11.92 -20.48 2.38
CA SER A 327 -11.91 -21.22 1.11
C SER A 327 -13.03 -20.79 0.15
N LYS A 328 -14.08 -20.16 0.68
CA LYS A 328 -15.22 -19.61 -0.09
C LYS A 328 -15.01 -18.15 -0.51
N TRP A 329 -13.91 -17.51 -0.12
CA TRP A 329 -13.66 -16.12 -0.46
C TRP A 329 -13.56 -15.90 -1.98
N PRO A 330 -13.92 -14.71 -2.48
CA PRO A 330 -13.79 -14.37 -3.89
C PRO A 330 -12.34 -14.58 -4.40
N LYS A 331 -12.18 -15.20 -5.57
CA LYS A 331 -10.84 -15.44 -6.17
C LYS A 331 -10.22 -14.19 -6.82
N GLN A 332 -10.85 -13.03 -6.67
CA GLN A 332 -10.50 -11.76 -7.30
C GLN A 332 -10.34 -10.69 -6.21
N ASN A 333 -9.86 -9.50 -6.60
CA ASN A 333 -9.76 -8.33 -5.69
C ASN A 333 -9.00 -8.63 -4.38
N GLY A 334 -7.94 -9.42 -4.45
CA GLY A 334 -7.02 -9.63 -3.31
C GLY A 334 -7.52 -10.55 -2.20
N TYR A 335 -8.77 -11.01 -2.23
CA TYR A 335 -9.33 -11.88 -1.18
C TYR A 335 -8.74 -13.29 -1.17
N TYR A 336 -8.47 -13.87 -2.34
CA TYR A 336 -7.86 -15.18 -2.46
C TYR A 336 -6.96 -15.26 -3.70
N CYS A 337 -5.89 -16.05 -3.62
CA CYS A 337 -4.88 -16.16 -4.66
C CYS A 337 -4.13 -17.50 -4.59
N ARG A 338 -3.25 -17.75 -5.58
CA ARG A 338 -2.28 -18.86 -5.56
C ARG A 338 -0.95 -18.36 -5.01
N THR A 339 -0.29 -19.17 -4.20
CA THR A 339 1.04 -18.93 -3.60
C THR A 339 2.03 -18.25 -4.54
N GLY A 340 2.69 -17.20 -4.05
CA GLY A 340 3.78 -16.52 -4.75
C GLY A 340 3.38 -15.62 -5.92
N VAL A 341 2.08 -15.50 -6.22
CA VAL A 341 1.59 -14.61 -7.28
C VAL A 341 1.49 -13.18 -6.74
N ARG A 342 2.15 -12.23 -7.41
CA ARG A 342 1.98 -10.79 -7.16
C ARG A 342 0.61 -10.31 -7.60
N ARG A 343 -0.05 -9.48 -6.77
CA ARG A 343 -1.36 -8.87 -7.02
C ARG A 343 -1.50 -7.58 -6.20
N CYS A 344 -2.54 -6.80 -6.42
CA CYS A 344 -2.92 -5.76 -5.46
C CYS A 344 -3.54 -6.38 -4.21
N THR A 345 -3.29 -5.76 -3.05
CA THR A 345 -4.06 -6.02 -1.83
C THR A 345 -5.54 -5.71 -2.07
N ASN A 346 -6.43 -6.23 -1.23
CA ASN A 346 -7.87 -6.01 -1.39
C ASN A 346 -8.26 -4.53 -1.37
N ASP A 347 -7.68 -3.78 -0.45
CA ASP A 347 -7.90 -2.33 -0.32
C ASP A 347 -7.10 -1.52 -1.35
N ARG A 348 -6.32 -2.20 -2.21
CA ARG A 348 -5.43 -1.65 -3.23
C ARG A 348 -4.41 -0.66 -2.68
N SER A 349 -4.14 -0.64 -1.37
CA SER A 349 -3.14 0.30 -0.82
C SER A 349 -1.71 -0.08 -1.17
N ALA A 350 -1.48 -1.33 -1.58
CA ALA A 350 -0.15 -1.84 -1.87
C ALA A 350 -0.15 -2.87 -2.99
N ILE A 351 1.03 -3.05 -3.57
CA ILE A 351 1.36 -4.29 -4.26
C ILE A 351 1.58 -5.36 -3.18
N GLY A 352 1.10 -6.56 -3.44
CA GLY A 352 1.14 -7.67 -2.52
C GLY A 352 1.59 -8.94 -3.18
N ILE A 353 1.81 -9.95 -2.36
CA ILE A 353 2.13 -11.30 -2.75
C ILE A 353 1.17 -12.26 -2.05
N CYS A 354 0.77 -13.31 -2.77
CA CYS A 354 -0.04 -14.34 -2.16
C CYS A 354 0.74 -15.09 -1.08
N ASP A 355 0.19 -15.14 0.12
CA ASP A 355 0.86 -15.65 1.32
C ASP A 355 0.68 -17.16 1.56
N GLY A 356 -0.06 -17.83 0.67
CA GLY A 356 -0.33 -19.26 0.77
C GLY A 356 0.96 -20.08 0.76
N ASN A 357 1.00 -21.13 1.57
CA ASN A 357 2.18 -21.96 1.79
C ASN A 357 1.79 -23.44 1.95
N SER A 358 2.80 -24.31 1.85
CA SER A 358 2.70 -25.72 2.21
C SER A 358 3.56 -25.95 3.45
N PHE A 359 2.93 -26.14 4.59
CA PHE A 359 3.59 -26.38 5.86
C PHE A 359 4.13 -27.81 5.94
N LYS A 360 5.22 -28.01 6.70
CA LYS A 360 5.76 -29.36 6.94
C LYS A 360 4.90 -30.15 7.90
N GLU A 361 4.36 -29.47 8.91
CA GLU A 361 3.45 -30.03 9.89
C GLU A 361 2.01 -29.78 9.47
N THR A 362 1.09 -30.63 9.93
CA THR A 362 -0.34 -30.40 9.73
C THR A 362 -0.78 -29.17 10.51
N LEU A 363 -1.55 -28.30 9.87
CA LEU A 363 -2.20 -27.16 10.51
C LEU A 363 -3.20 -27.63 11.57
N ASN A 364 -3.53 -26.76 12.53
CA ASN A 364 -4.60 -27.02 13.47
C ASN A 364 -5.92 -27.26 12.71
N LYS A 365 -6.75 -28.19 13.18
CA LYS A 365 -8.00 -28.58 12.52
C LYS A 365 -8.92 -27.38 12.22
N SER A 366 -8.93 -26.38 13.10
CA SER A 366 -9.72 -25.14 12.91
C SER A 366 -9.22 -24.27 11.75
N TYR A 367 -7.97 -24.45 11.31
CA TYR A 367 -7.30 -23.66 10.26
C TYR A 367 -7.14 -24.45 8.94
N GLN A 368 -7.72 -25.65 8.84
CA GLN A 368 -7.63 -26.50 7.65
C GLN A 368 -8.76 -26.18 6.66
N HIS A 369 -8.61 -25.10 5.88
CA HIS A 369 -9.65 -24.61 4.97
C HIS A 369 -9.62 -25.25 3.55
N TYR A 370 -8.48 -25.79 3.12
CA TYR A 370 -8.22 -26.11 1.69
C TYR A 370 -8.18 -27.61 1.37
N GLY A 371 -8.70 -28.46 2.25
CA GLY A 371 -8.78 -29.91 2.07
C GLY A 371 -7.47 -30.67 2.34
N ASP A 372 -6.32 -30.13 1.93
CA ASP A 372 -5.00 -30.62 2.37
C ASP A 372 -4.65 -29.98 3.73
N PRO A 373 -4.41 -30.76 4.80
CA PRO A 373 -4.11 -30.22 6.12
C PRO A 373 -2.77 -29.48 6.22
N HIS A 374 -1.94 -29.49 5.17
CA HIS A 374 -0.67 -28.76 5.12
C HIS A 374 -0.77 -27.44 4.35
N ILE A 375 -1.91 -27.12 3.73
CA ILE A 375 -2.07 -25.91 2.92
C ILE A 375 -2.79 -24.83 3.73
N GLY A 376 -2.20 -23.64 3.80
CA GLY A 376 -2.79 -22.46 4.43
C GLY A 376 -1.99 -21.19 4.16
N GLY A 377 -2.51 -20.04 4.59
CA GLY A 377 -1.80 -18.76 4.61
C GLY A 377 -0.74 -18.72 5.69
N SER A 378 0.20 -17.77 5.58
CA SER A 378 1.31 -17.64 6.51
C SER A 378 0.93 -16.90 7.80
N ASP A 379 -0.19 -16.18 7.77
CA ASP A 379 -0.71 -15.42 8.90
C ASP A 379 -1.61 -16.29 9.79
N GLU A 380 -1.08 -16.75 10.94
CA GLU A 380 -1.81 -17.57 11.92
C GLU A 380 -2.96 -16.78 12.57
N ILE A 381 -2.82 -15.47 12.74
CA ILE A 381 -3.84 -14.60 13.35
C ILE A 381 -5.02 -14.44 12.39
N ALA A 382 -4.80 -14.58 11.09
CA ALA A 382 -5.87 -14.64 10.09
C ALA A 382 -6.37 -16.09 9.85
N ASP A 383 -6.32 -16.96 10.87
CA ASP A 383 -6.71 -18.38 10.81
C ASP A 383 -5.99 -19.19 9.71
N ASN A 384 -4.78 -18.81 9.32
CA ASN A 384 -4.07 -19.34 8.15
C ASN A 384 -4.93 -19.32 6.87
N CYS A 385 -5.76 -18.29 6.71
CA CYS A 385 -6.44 -18.01 5.45
C CYS A 385 -5.48 -17.46 4.40
N ILE A 386 -5.64 -17.85 3.14
CA ILE A 386 -4.78 -17.45 2.03
C ILE A 386 -5.34 -16.18 1.40
N PHE A 387 -4.58 -15.10 1.40
CA PHE A 387 -4.94 -13.84 0.76
C PHE A 387 -3.70 -13.12 0.22
N VAL A 388 -3.93 -11.96 -0.42
CA VAL A 388 -2.84 -11.13 -0.92
C VAL A 388 -2.35 -10.23 0.21
N SER A 389 -1.22 -10.59 0.81
CA SER A 389 -0.56 -9.78 1.83
C SER A 389 0.31 -8.70 1.20
N PRO A 390 0.34 -7.48 1.76
CA PRO A 390 1.18 -6.40 1.23
C PRO A 390 2.66 -6.78 1.33
N ILE A 391 3.45 -6.39 0.33
CA ILE A 391 4.91 -6.39 0.47
C ILE A 391 5.26 -5.06 1.15
N GLU A 392 6.00 -5.11 2.26
CA GLU A 392 6.23 -3.99 3.18
C GLU A 392 6.66 -2.68 2.50
N THR A 393 7.40 -2.81 1.41
CA THR A 393 8.06 -1.72 0.68
C THR A 393 7.29 -1.22 -0.54
N SER A 394 6.06 -1.69 -0.73
CA SER A 394 5.31 -1.49 -1.99
C SER A 394 3.93 -0.87 -1.81
N TYR A 395 3.76 -0.13 -0.72
CA TYR A 395 2.57 0.69 -0.50
C TYR A 395 2.55 1.89 -1.45
N CYS A 396 1.38 2.16 -2.01
CA CYS A 396 1.21 3.21 -3.02
C CYS A 396 1.22 4.62 -2.44
N TYR A 397 1.08 4.79 -1.12
CA TYR A 397 1.17 6.11 -0.50
C TYR A 397 2.60 6.64 -0.39
N GLN A 398 3.61 5.79 -0.56
CA GLN A 398 5.01 6.18 -0.43
C GLN A 398 5.86 5.64 -1.58
N LYS A 399 6.69 6.52 -2.14
CA LYS A 399 7.72 6.11 -3.08
C LYS A 399 8.96 5.74 -2.28
N MET A 400 9.23 4.45 -2.15
CA MET A 400 10.42 4.04 -1.41
C MET A 400 11.70 4.44 -2.15
N SER A 401 12.69 4.91 -1.39
CA SER A 401 14.04 5.13 -1.92
C SER A 401 14.63 3.80 -2.41
N ALA A 402 15.19 3.79 -3.63
CA ALA A 402 15.62 2.58 -4.34
C ALA A 402 16.90 1.95 -3.76
N LEU A 403 16.89 1.58 -2.47
CA LEU A 403 18.08 1.15 -1.73
C LEU A 403 18.08 -0.34 -1.34
N SER A 404 17.07 -1.15 -1.66
CA SER A 404 17.17 -2.61 -1.54
C SER A 404 17.67 -3.26 -2.84
N PHE A 405 18.86 -3.83 -2.74
CA PHE A 405 19.74 -4.34 -3.82
C PHE A 405 19.15 -5.47 -4.70
N ASP A 406 18.05 -6.12 -4.30
CA ASP A 406 17.42 -7.23 -5.04
C ASP A 406 16.41 -6.78 -6.12
N TYR A 407 16.15 -5.47 -6.20
CA TYR A 407 15.23 -4.86 -7.15
C TYR A 407 15.92 -4.43 -8.48
N TYR A 408 17.24 -4.61 -8.56
CA TYR A 408 18.11 -3.88 -9.50
C TYR A 408 18.05 -4.35 -10.97
N PHE A 409 17.32 -5.41 -11.33
CA PHE A 409 17.32 -5.95 -12.69
C PHE A 409 16.08 -5.56 -13.53
N THR A 410 16.17 -4.37 -14.15
CA THR A 410 15.83 -4.11 -15.57
C THR A 410 14.39 -3.83 -16.04
N LEU A 411 13.38 -3.63 -15.19
CA LEU A 411 12.05 -3.21 -15.68
C LEU A 411 11.45 -1.94 -15.04
N GLU A 412 11.69 -1.64 -13.76
CA GLU A 412 11.12 -0.41 -13.14
C GLU A 412 11.93 0.88 -13.35
N MET A 413 13.12 0.80 -13.96
CA MET A 413 13.77 1.97 -14.57
C MET A 413 13.04 2.43 -15.84
N LEU A 414 12.14 1.60 -16.38
CA LEU A 414 11.27 2.00 -17.48
C LEU A 414 10.07 2.73 -16.89
N ASN A 415 9.76 3.88 -17.46
CA ASN A 415 8.66 4.70 -16.98
C ASN A 415 7.34 3.93 -17.21
N HIS A 416 6.68 3.51 -16.13
CA HIS A 416 5.36 2.88 -16.11
C HIS A 416 4.21 3.88 -15.82
N GLY A 417 4.56 5.16 -15.69
CA GLY A 417 3.65 6.27 -15.38
C GLY A 417 3.16 6.27 -13.93
N GLN A 418 3.91 5.67 -13.00
CA GLN A 418 3.48 5.52 -11.60
C GLN A 418 3.45 6.84 -10.84
N ASN A 419 2.52 6.95 -9.89
CA ASN A 419 2.42 8.06 -8.94
C ASN A 419 2.20 7.52 -7.52
N PHE A 420 2.83 8.15 -6.53
CA PHE A 420 2.74 7.77 -5.12
C PHE A 420 2.19 8.94 -4.31
N GLY A 421 1.34 8.63 -3.32
CA GLY A 421 0.70 9.61 -2.45
C GLY A 421 -0.60 9.09 -1.85
N ASP A 422 -1.26 9.86 -1.00
CA ASP A 422 -2.41 9.38 -0.21
C ASP A 422 -3.63 8.94 -1.03
N THR A 423 -3.73 9.36 -2.28
CA THR A 423 -4.79 8.96 -3.22
C THR A 423 -4.33 7.87 -4.19
N SER A 424 -3.09 7.39 -4.08
CA SER A 424 -2.55 6.37 -4.95
C SER A 424 -2.97 4.97 -4.53
N MET A 425 -3.37 4.18 -5.53
CA MET A 425 -3.83 2.81 -5.39
C MET A 425 -3.12 1.89 -6.38
N CYS A 426 -3.10 0.60 -6.07
CA CYS A 426 -2.54 -0.45 -6.89
C CYS A 426 -3.54 -0.86 -7.99
N PHE A 427 -3.03 -0.92 -9.22
CA PHE A 427 -3.75 -1.40 -10.39
C PHE A 427 -2.97 -2.47 -11.14
N GLU A 428 -3.69 -3.39 -11.78
CA GLU A 428 -3.11 -4.24 -12.82
C GLU A 428 -2.79 -3.36 -14.02
N SER A 429 -1.53 -3.36 -14.42
CA SER A 429 -1.05 -2.50 -15.50
C SER A 429 0.07 -3.17 -16.25
N SER A 430 -0.02 -3.10 -17.57
CA SER A 430 1.04 -3.49 -18.48
C SER A 430 1.72 -2.30 -19.13
N LEU A 431 1.45 -1.08 -18.64
CA LEU A 431 1.95 0.16 -19.20
C LEU A 431 3.46 0.25 -19.06
N ILE A 432 4.15 0.57 -20.14
CA ILE A 432 5.60 0.76 -20.14
C ILE A 432 5.99 1.67 -21.31
N LYS A 433 6.78 2.70 -21.03
CA LYS A 433 7.24 3.65 -22.05
C LYS A 433 8.26 2.96 -22.97
N PHE A 434 8.21 3.28 -24.26
CA PHE A 434 9.14 2.79 -25.29
C PHE A 434 9.15 1.28 -25.60
N ILE A 435 8.37 0.44 -24.90
CA ILE A 435 8.20 -0.99 -25.23
C ILE A 435 6.77 -1.22 -25.75
N PRO A 436 6.56 -1.50 -27.05
CA PRO A 436 5.22 -1.53 -27.67
C PRO A 436 4.26 -2.58 -27.11
N PHE A 437 4.77 -3.73 -26.66
CA PHE A 437 3.95 -4.89 -26.33
C PHE A 437 3.37 -4.87 -24.92
N GLY A 438 3.86 -3.98 -24.03
CA GLY A 438 3.47 -4.00 -22.62
C GLY A 438 4.07 -5.18 -21.84
N ILE A 439 4.11 -5.06 -20.51
CA ILE A 439 4.52 -6.16 -19.62
C ILE A 439 3.56 -6.18 -18.43
N ASN A 440 2.71 -7.20 -18.34
CA ASN A 440 1.71 -7.32 -17.28
C ASN A 440 2.38 -7.33 -15.91
N ASN A 441 1.97 -6.40 -15.05
CA ASN A 441 2.44 -6.25 -13.69
C ASN A 441 1.40 -5.50 -12.85
N TYR A 442 1.79 -5.04 -11.68
CA TYR A 442 1.00 -4.21 -10.79
C TYR A 442 1.79 -2.97 -10.42
N HIS A 443 1.12 -1.82 -10.46
CA HIS A 443 1.74 -0.52 -10.33
C HIS A 443 0.83 0.46 -9.58
N CYS A 444 1.44 1.47 -8.97
CA CYS A 444 0.73 2.49 -8.18
C CYS A 444 0.39 3.71 -9.03
N TYR A 445 -0.88 4.14 -8.96
CA TYR A 445 -1.38 5.31 -9.69
C TYR A 445 -2.32 6.14 -8.82
N SER A 446 -2.23 7.47 -8.92
CA SER A 446 -3.11 8.38 -8.17
C SER A 446 -4.52 8.39 -8.76
N VAL A 447 -5.51 8.41 -7.88
CA VAL A 447 -6.93 8.37 -8.23
C VAL A 447 -7.61 9.70 -7.91
N ALA A 448 -8.45 10.17 -8.83
CA ALA A 448 -9.37 11.28 -8.60
C ALA A 448 -10.81 10.82 -8.81
N CYS A 449 -11.59 10.77 -7.75
CA CYS A 449 -12.98 10.31 -7.77
C CYS A 449 -13.94 11.44 -8.15
N MET A 450 -14.62 11.31 -9.28
CA MET A 450 -15.58 12.31 -9.78
C MET A 450 -16.99 12.06 -9.26
N ASN A 451 -17.32 10.80 -8.97
CA ASN A 451 -18.50 10.33 -8.25
C ASN A 451 -18.35 8.82 -7.94
N ASN A 452 -19.36 8.19 -7.35
CA ASN A 452 -19.36 6.77 -6.97
C ASN A 452 -19.39 5.78 -8.16
N SER A 453 -19.43 6.27 -9.39
CA SER A 453 -19.50 5.46 -10.62
C SER A 453 -18.43 5.84 -11.65
N PHE A 454 -17.59 6.84 -11.35
CA PHE A 454 -16.61 7.35 -12.29
C PHE A 454 -15.43 8.00 -11.60
N TYR A 455 -14.23 7.67 -12.08
CA TYR A 455 -12.98 8.18 -11.55
C TYR A 455 -11.92 8.28 -12.65
N LYS A 456 -10.93 9.14 -12.39
CA LYS A 456 -9.77 9.34 -13.27
C LYS A 456 -8.51 8.80 -12.60
N ILE A 457 -7.56 8.34 -13.41
CA ILE A 457 -6.26 7.82 -12.96
C ILE A 457 -5.14 8.68 -13.53
N SER A 458 -4.21 9.12 -12.67
CA SER A 458 -2.98 9.78 -13.08
C SER A 458 -1.95 8.78 -13.61
N ILE A 459 -1.45 9.03 -14.82
CA ILE A 459 -0.34 8.31 -15.45
C ILE A 459 0.67 9.37 -15.91
N ASP A 460 1.90 9.33 -15.36
CA ASP A 460 2.96 10.33 -15.62
C ASP A 460 2.49 11.78 -15.28
N GLY A 461 1.63 11.91 -14.26
CA GLY A 461 1.05 13.19 -13.81
C GLY A 461 -0.17 13.67 -14.60
N ARG A 462 -0.66 12.89 -15.57
CA ARG A 462 -1.84 13.23 -16.39
C ARG A 462 -3.00 12.30 -16.06
N TYR A 463 -4.18 12.86 -15.83
CA TYR A 463 -5.39 12.13 -15.47
C TYR A 463 -6.18 11.69 -16.71
N TYR A 464 -6.50 10.41 -16.77
CA TYR A 464 -7.29 9.77 -17.82
C TYR A 464 -8.56 9.16 -17.24
N ASP A 465 -9.63 9.15 -18.03
CA ASP A 465 -10.90 8.54 -17.67
C ASP A 465 -10.78 7.02 -17.58
N CYS A 466 -11.22 6.44 -16.46
CA CYS A 466 -11.18 5.00 -16.29
C CYS A 466 -12.48 4.33 -16.77
N ASP A 467 -12.47 3.82 -18.01
CA ASP A 467 -13.50 2.92 -18.53
C ASP A 467 -12.89 1.59 -18.96
N LYS A 468 -13.04 0.54 -18.14
CA LYS A 468 -12.50 -0.84 -18.28
C LYS A 468 -10.97 -0.95 -18.41
N SER A 469 -10.34 -0.19 -19.30
CA SER A 469 -8.89 -0.11 -19.46
C SER A 469 -8.45 1.17 -20.13
N ILE A 470 -7.29 1.69 -19.72
CA ILE A 470 -6.67 2.89 -20.28
C ILE A 470 -5.47 2.50 -21.15
N LYS A 471 -5.40 3.04 -22.36
CA LYS A 471 -4.20 3.03 -23.21
C LYS A 471 -3.67 4.45 -23.28
N VAL A 472 -2.36 4.61 -23.17
CA VAL A 472 -1.73 5.94 -23.16
C VAL A 472 -0.77 6.06 -24.34
N ARG A 473 -0.88 7.14 -25.09
CA ARG A 473 0.03 7.44 -26.20
C ARG A 473 1.49 7.47 -25.70
N GLY A 474 2.39 6.77 -26.41
CA GLY A 474 3.80 6.65 -26.03
C GLY A 474 4.13 5.50 -25.05
N TYR A 475 3.11 4.82 -24.54
CA TYR A 475 3.24 3.59 -23.76
C TYR A 475 2.79 2.39 -24.61
N GLY A 476 3.47 1.25 -24.47
CA GLY A 476 2.87 -0.02 -24.83
C GLY A 476 2.03 -0.57 -23.70
N GLY A 477 1.13 -1.50 -24.02
CA GLY A 477 0.25 -2.12 -23.04
C GLY A 477 -0.98 -1.27 -22.68
N LYS A 478 -1.56 -1.54 -21.50
CA LYS A 478 -2.74 -0.88 -20.96
C LYS A 478 -2.79 -0.98 -19.43
N LEU A 479 -3.52 -0.08 -18.79
CA LEU A 479 -3.94 -0.20 -17.39
C LEU A 479 -5.35 -0.78 -17.34
N ILE A 480 -5.65 -1.66 -16.39
CA ILE A 480 -7.00 -2.21 -16.18
C ILE A 480 -7.72 -1.45 -15.07
N CYS A 481 -8.90 -0.91 -15.38
CA CYS A 481 -9.74 -0.20 -14.41
C CYS A 481 -10.38 -1.18 -13.44
N ALA A 482 -10.49 -0.75 -12.18
CA ALA A 482 -11.25 -1.44 -11.15
C ALA A 482 -12.71 -0.97 -11.16
N ASP A 483 -13.57 -1.67 -10.42
CA ASP A 483 -14.93 -1.17 -10.18
C ASP A 483 -14.85 0.15 -9.39
N PRO A 484 -15.52 1.23 -9.83
CA PRO A 484 -15.57 2.49 -9.09
C PRO A 484 -15.98 2.33 -7.62
N LYS A 485 -16.77 1.32 -7.26
CA LYS A 485 -17.13 1.04 -5.85
C LYS A 485 -15.96 0.58 -5.00
N ASP A 486 -14.95 -0.05 -5.61
CA ASP A 486 -13.72 -0.50 -4.95
C ASP A 486 -12.71 0.65 -4.81
N ILE A 487 -12.96 1.79 -5.45
CA ILE A 487 -12.02 2.91 -5.60
C ILE A 487 -12.54 4.18 -4.92
N CYS A 488 -13.78 4.55 -5.22
CA CYS A 488 -14.43 5.78 -4.79
C CYS A 488 -15.46 5.49 -3.71
N GLY A 489 -15.05 5.70 -2.45
CA GLY A 489 -15.98 5.83 -1.32
C GLY A 489 -16.77 7.15 -1.40
N ASN A 490 -16.99 7.84 -0.27
CA ASN A 490 -17.72 9.11 -0.27
C ASN A 490 -16.88 10.34 -0.70
N ARG A 491 -15.63 10.15 -1.14
CA ARG A 491 -14.74 11.25 -1.54
C ARG A 491 -15.02 11.62 -3.00
N VAL A 492 -15.76 12.70 -3.21
CA VAL A 492 -16.12 13.20 -4.54
C VAL A 492 -15.49 14.58 -4.76
N ILE A 493 -14.79 14.76 -5.87
CA ILE A 493 -14.21 16.04 -6.28
C ILE A 493 -15.20 16.75 -7.20
N GLU A 494 -15.98 17.68 -6.64
CA GLU A 494 -17.02 18.40 -7.40
C GLU A 494 -16.46 19.53 -8.28
N THR A 495 -15.25 20.01 -8.00
CA THR A 495 -14.65 21.18 -8.65
C THR A 495 -13.76 20.84 -9.84
N TRP A 496 -13.75 19.58 -10.29
CA TRP A 496 -12.89 19.15 -11.40
C TRP A 496 -13.40 19.72 -12.74
N PRO A 497 -12.52 20.28 -13.60
CA PRO A 497 -12.90 20.75 -14.93
C PRO A 497 -13.16 19.57 -15.87
N GLU A 498 -14.40 19.45 -16.35
CA GLU A 498 -14.84 18.33 -17.19
C GLU A 498 -15.25 18.82 -18.57
N ILE A 499 -14.78 18.12 -19.61
CA ILE A 499 -15.22 18.38 -20.99
C ILE A 499 -16.41 17.48 -21.30
N ASP A 500 -17.56 18.08 -21.60
CA ASP A 500 -18.73 17.33 -22.03
C ASP A 500 -18.78 17.20 -23.57
N SER A 501 -18.38 18.24 -24.31
CA SER A 501 -18.34 18.20 -25.78
C SER A 501 -17.41 19.25 -26.41
N VAL A 502 -17.09 19.04 -27.69
CA VAL A 502 -16.30 19.96 -28.52
C VAL A 502 -17.05 20.16 -29.83
N GLU A 503 -17.33 21.42 -30.20
CA GLU A 503 -18.24 21.74 -31.32
C GLU A 503 -17.70 21.31 -32.69
N ASN A 504 -16.39 21.47 -32.92
CA ASN A 504 -15.71 20.99 -34.13
C ASN A 504 -14.55 20.06 -33.76
N LYS A 505 -14.75 18.75 -33.97
CA LYS A 505 -13.71 17.74 -33.73
C LYS A 505 -12.61 17.73 -34.78
N THR A 506 -12.73 18.48 -35.87
CA THR A 506 -11.67 18.60 -36.89
C THR A 506 -11.37 20.07 -37.12
N ILE A 507 -10.14 20.48 -36.81
CA ILE A 507 -9.72 21.88 -36.76
C ILE A 507 -8.41 22.08 -37.53
N SER A 508 -8.24 23.27 -38.09
CA SER A 508 -7.02 23.74 -38.71
C SER A 508 -6.24 24.65 -37.76
N VAL A 509 -4.94 24.81 -38.03
CA VAL A 509 -4.09 25.76 -37.28
C VAL A 509 -4.65 27.17 -37.46
N GLY A 510 -4.84 27.90 -36.37
CA GLY A 510 -5.46 29.23 -36.32
C GLY A 510 -6.97 29.24 -36.08
N ASP A 511 -7.64 28.08 -36.05
CA ASP A 511 -9.06 28.00 -35.72
C ASP A 511 -9.32 28.27 -34.22
N VAL A 512 -10.53 28.73 -33.91
CA VAL A 512 -11.03 28.82 -32.54
C VAL A 512 -11.77 27.53 -32.20
N LEU A 513 -11.29 26.81 -31.20
CA LEU A 513 -11.95 25.61 -30.67
C LEU A 513 -12.87 26.00 -29.52
N VAL A 514 -14.15 25.68 -29.64
CA VAL A 514 -15.17 25.85 -28.59
C VAL A 514 -15.38 24.52 -27.86
N ILE A 515 -15.09 24.54 -26.56
CA ILE A 515 -15.19 23.41 -25.65
C ILE A 515 -16.32 23.72 -24.67
N ASN A 516 -17.31 22.84 -24.59
CA ASN A 516 -18.42 22.94 -23.66
C ASN A 516 -18.25 21.89 -22.55
N GLY A 517 -18.56 22.25 -21.31
CA GLY A 517 -18.28 21.39 -20.17
C GLY A 517 -18.73 21.99 -18.83
N ARG A 518 -18.05 21.59 -17.76
CA ARG A 518 -18.32 22.03 -16.38
C ARG A 518 -17.05 22.46 -15.68
N ASN A 519 -17.16 23.44 -14.78
CA ASN A 519 -16.05 24.03 -14.04
C ASN A 519 -14.89 24.49 -14.95
N LEU A 520 -15.18 24.98 -16.16
CA LEU A 520 -14.12 25.39 -17.10
C LEU A 520 -13.49 26.76 -16.75
N ASP A 521 -14.05 27.48 -15.78
CA ASP A 521 -13.54 28.75 -15.27
C ASP A 521 -12.24 28.60 -14.49
N VAL A 522 -12.03 27.44 -13.85
CA VAL A 522 -10.79 27.14 -13.10
C VAL A 522 -9.61 26.79 -13.99
N VAL A 523 -9.83 26.60 -15.30
CA VAL A 523 -8.77 26.28 -16.27
C VAL A 523 -7.74 27.41 -16.37
N GLN A 524 -6.47 27.06 -16.24
CA GLN A 524 -5.33 27.97 -16.35
C GLN A 524 -4.60 27.81 -17.68
N LYS A 525 -4.40 26.56 -18.12
CA LYS A 525 -3.70 26.26 -19.38
C LYS A 525 -4.40 25.16 -20.14
N VAL A 526 -4.27 25.21 -21.46
CA VAL A 526 -4.74 24.18 -22.38
C VAL A 526 -3.62 23.83 -23.33
N TYR A 527 -3.44 22.54 -23.57
CA TYR A 527 -2.44 22.04 -24.49
C TYR A 527 -3.11 21.12 -25.51
N ILE A 528 -2.59 21.14 -26.73
CA ILE A 528 -2.86 20.12 -27.73
C ILE A 528 -1.54 19.40 -27.99
N ASP A 529 -1.49 18.11 -27.67
CA ASP A 529 -0.25 17.31 -27.55
C ASP A 529 0.84 18.03 -26.73
N TYR A 530 1.87 18.61 -27.35
CA TYR A 530 2.93 19.31 -26.62
C TYR A 530 2.86 20.83 -26.76
N THR A 531 1.87 21.37 -27.47
CA THR A 531 1.78 22.79 -27.78
C THR A 531 0.74 23.49 -26.91
N SER A 532 1.16 24.56 -26.23
CA SER A 532 0.26 25.40 -25.41
C SER A 532 -0.65 26.24 -26.29
N CYS A 533 -1.95 26.18 -26.02
CA CYS A 533 -2.96 26.99 -26.71
C CYS A 533 -3.27 28.27 -25.92
N LYS A 534 -3.67 29.31 -26.64
CA LYS A 534 -4.08 30.58 -26.02
C LYS A 534 -5.57 30.55 -25.70
N ILE A 535 -5.91 30.84 -24.44
CA ILE A 535 -7.32 30.94 -24.00
C ILE A 535 -7.87 32.30 -24.42
N LEU A 536 -8.94 32.30 -25.23
CA LEU A 536 -9.63 33.51 -25.70
C LEU A 536 -10.78 33.88 -24.77
N HIS A 537 -11.55 32.89 -24.32
CA HIS A 537 -12.68 33.08 -23.41
C HIS A 537 -12.81 31.86 -22.49
N LYS A 538 -13.17 32.09 -21.23
CA LYS A 538 -13.53 31.03 -20.28
C LYS A 538 -14.69 31.45 -19.40
N SER A 539 -15.57 30.50 -19.15
CA SER A 539 -16.72 30.57 -18.24
C SER A 539 -16.88 29.21 -17.56
N LYS A 540 -17.85 29.07 -16.65
CA LYS A 540 -18.12 27.77 -16.00
C LYS A 540 -18.48 26.65 -16.98
N GLU A 541 -19.15 27.00 -18.09
CA GLU A 541 -19.74 26.03 -19.02
C GLU A 541 -19.05 25.98 -20.39
N GLN A 542 -18.25 26.99 -20.71
CA GLN A 542 -17.63 27.11 -22.03
C GLN A 542 -16.21 27.68 -21.96
N LEU A 543 -15.33 27.11 -22.76
CA LEU A 543 -13.94 27.51 -22.96
C LEU A 543 -13.67 27.65 -24.48
N GLN A 544 -13.11 28.78 -24.88
CA GLN A 544 -12.70 29.04 -26.27
C GLN A 544 -11.19 29.23 -26.31
N ILE A 545 -10.52 28.46 -27.17
CA ILE A 545 -9.06 28.51 -27.33
C ILE A 545 -8.69 28.75 -28.79
N GLU A 546 -7.61 29.49 -29.01
CA GLU A 546 -6.95 29.64 -30.30
C GLU A 546 -5.95 28.50 -30.48
N VAL A 547 -6.09 27.75 -31.59
CA VAL A 547 -5.27 26.58 -31.88
C VAL A 547 -3.99 27.03 -32.57
N ASP A 548 -2.94 27.23 -31.77
CA ASP A 548 -1.59 27.49 -32.26
C ASP A 548 -0.75 26.21 -32.11
N TYR A 549 -0.76 25.35 -33.14
CA TYR A 549 -0.11 24.04 -33.10
C TYR A 549 1.18 24.04 -33.92
N HIS A 550 2.31 23.74 -33.28
CA HIS A 550 3.63 23.68 -33.88
C HIS A 550 4.34 22.39 -33.45
N ASP A 551 4.37 21.39 -34.34
CA ASP A 551 5.13 20.16 -34.12
C ASP A 551 6.20 20.01 -35.22
N PRO A 552 7.49 19.94 -34.86
CA PRO A 552 8.58 19.79 -35.82
C PRO A 552 8.67 18.41 -36.48
N PHE A 553 7.85 17.42 -36.08
CA PHE A 553 7.99 16.02 -36.47
C PHE A 553 6.79 15.40 -37.22
N ILE A 554 5.74 16.16 -37.57
CA ILE A 554 4.52 15.58 -38.16
C ILE A 554 4.53 15.44 -39.69
N SER A 555 4.00 14.30 -40.16
CA SER A 555 3.73 13.97 -41.57
C SER A 555 2.23 13.70 -41.82
N PHE A 556 1.70 14.26 -42.93
CA PHE A 556 0.40 14.04 -43.62
C PHE A 556 -0.94 14.58 -43.03
N ILE A 557 -1.96 14.56 -43.91
CA ILE A 557 -3.13 15.47 -44.13
C ILE A 557 -4.06 15.74 -42.91
N SER A 558 -4.09 14.85 -41.91
CA SER A 558 -4.79 15.07 -40.64
C SER A 558 -4.43 13.98 -39.62
N PHE A 559 -4.24 14.32 -38.35
CA PHE A 559 -3.95 13.33 -37.29
C PHE A 559 -4.81 13.57 -36.05
N GLU A 560 -4.98 12.53 -35.23
CA GLU A 560 -5.65 12.60 -33.93
C GLU A 560 -4.70 13.16 -32.88
N ALA A 561 -5.18 14.16 -32.12
CA ALA A 561 -4.41 14.83 -31.09
C ALA A 561 -5.07 14.69 -29.71
N SER A 562 -4.25 14.74 -28.67
CA SER A 562 -4.68 14.73 -27.28
C SER A 562 -4.91 16.16 -26.81
N LEU A 563 -6.08 16.42 -26.21
CA LEU A 563 -6.38 17.69 -25.58
C LEU A 563 -6.11 17.57 -24.08
N MET A 564 -5.29 18.46 -23.53
CA MET A 564 -5.01 18.52 -22.10
C MET A 564 -5.45 19.84 -21.50
N ILE A 565 -6.02 19.75 -20.30
CA ILE A 565 -6.51 20.90 -19.54
C ILE A 565 -5.87 20.88 -18.15
N GLU A 566 -5.22 22.00 -17.79
CA GLU A 566 -4.60 22.22 -16.49
C GLU A 566 -5.34 23.31 -15.72
N ALA A 567 -5.81 22.99 -14.51
CA ALA A 567 -6.40 23.96 -13.58
C ALA A 567 -5.45 24.31 -12.43
N ASN A 568 -4.61 23.36 -11.99
CA ASN A 568 -3.52 23.54 -11.02
C ASN A 568 -2.53 22.37 -11.17
N GLU A 569 -1.47 22.33 -10.35
CA GLU A 569 -0.43 21.28 -10.40
C GLU A 569 -0.97 19.85 -10.16
N SER A 570 -2.15 19.70 -9.54
CA SER A 570 -2.77 18.40 -9.21
C SER A 570 -3.92 18.01 -10.15
N VAL A 571 -4.37 18.94 -11.00
CA VAL A 571 -5.52 18.77 -11.90
C VAL A 571 -5.06 19.00 -13.33
N ASN A 572 -4.65 17.91 -13.97
CA ASN A 572 -4.20 17.87 -15.37
C ASN A 572 -4.96 16.74 -16.11
N SER A 573 -6.07 17.06 -16.77
CA SER A 573 -6.89 16.07 -17.48
C SER A 573 -6.43 15.92 -18.92
N CYS A 574 -6.29 14.67 -19.38
CA CYS A 574 -5.91 14.33 -20.75
C CYS A 574 -7.05 13.58 -21.45
N TYR A 575 -7.48 14.10 -22.60
CA TYR A 575 -8.52 13.54 -23.44
C TYR A 575 -7.90 13.13 -24.78
N ASP A 576 -7.54 11.86 -24.87
CA ASP A 576 -6.93 11.29 -26.09
C ASP A 576 -7.99 11.12 -27.20
N HIS A 577 -7.58 11.33 -28.45
CA HIS A 577 -8.41 11.14 -29.65
C HIS A 577 -9.67 12.03 -29.74
N LEU A 578 -9.76 13.09 -28.92
CA LEU A 578 -10.93 13.96 -28.87
C LEU A 578 -11.06 14.86 -30.12
N ILE A 579 -9.92 15.27 -30.68
CA ILE A 579 -9.82 16.22 -31.81
C ILE A 579 -8.87 15.71 -32.91
N LYS A 580 -9.11 16.17 -34.14
CA LYS A 580 -8.27 15.93 -35.32
C LYS A 580 -7.73 17.25 -35.84
N ILE A 581 -6.42 17.36 -35.98
CA ILE A 581 -5.79 18.57 -36.53
C ILE A 581 -5.47 18.34 -38.00
N LYS A 582 -5.95 19.24 -38.85
CA LYS A 582 -5.59 19.35 -40.27
C LYS A 582 -4.44 20.35 -40.40
N VAL A 583 -3.27 19.86 -40.78
CA VAL A 583 -2.10 20.71 -41.05
C VAL A 583 -2.08 21.09 -42.53
N PRO A 584 -2.02 22.39 -42.86
CA PRO A 584 -1.86 22.84 -44.24
C PRO A 584 -0.57 22.28 -44.87
N THR A 585 -0.64 21.87 -46.14
CA THR A 585 0.48 21.22 -46.86
C THR A 585 1.75 22.06 -46.92
N TYR A 586 1.69 23.39 -46.78
CA TYR A 586 2.88 24.25 -46.83
C TYR A 586 3.81 24.09 -45.61
N TYR A 587 3.28 23.79 -44.42
CA TYR A 587 4.09 23.56 -43.21
C TYR A 587 4.91 22.27 -43.30
N ILE A 588 4.45 21.31 -44.12
CA ILE A 588 5.16 20.05 -44.40
C ILE A 588 6.51 20.33 -45.09
N PHE A 589 6.54 21.29 -46.02
CA PHE A 589 7.74 21.59 -46.80
C PHE A 589 8.80 22.39 -46.01
N LEU A 590 8.40 23.16 -45.01
CA LEU A 590 9.33 23.92 -44.16
C LEU A 590 10.06 23.01 -43.16
N ASN A 591 9.34 22.07 -42.52
CA ASN A 591 9.93 21.19 -41.49
C ASN A 591 10.67 19.98 -42.06
N PHE A 592 10.40 19.57 -43.30
CA PHE A 592 11.11 18.45 -43.94
C PHE A 592 12.59 18.77 -44.17
N GLY A 593 12.93 20.02 -44.49
CA GLY A 593 14.32 20.46 -44.66
C GLY A 593 15.13 20.33 -43.37
N ASP A 594 14.60 20.84 -42.27
CA ASP A 594 15.26 20.81 -40.96
C ASP A 594 15.32 19.38 -40.38
N TRP A 595 14.28 18.57 -40.58
CA TRP A 595 14.26 17.17 -40.18
C TRP A 595 15.32 16.33 -40.92
N VAL A 596 15.46 16.51 -42.24
CA VAL A 596 16.47 15.81 -43.06
C VAL A 596 17.89 16.23 -42.66
N MET A 597 18.12 17.51 -42.38
CA MET A 597 19.43 18.02 -41.96
C MET A 597 19.83 17.53 -40.56
N THR A 598 18.87 17.40 -39.65
CA THR A 598 19.13 16.93 -38.27
C THR A 598 19.30 15.40 -38.19
N ASN A 599 18.64 14.64 -39.07
CA ASN A 599 18.65 13.17 -39.09
C ASN A 599 19.47 12.57 -40.25
N TYR A 600 20.38 13.34 -40.86
CA TYR A 600 21.20 12.90 -41.99
C TYR A 600 21.95 11.58 -41.72
N ILE A 601 22.33 11.33 -40.46
CA ILE A 601 22.93 10.07 -40.01
C ILE A 601 21.98 8.88 -40.27
N PHE A 602 20.68 8.97 -39.98
CA PHE A 602 19.75 7.87 -40.24
C PHE A 602 19.57 7.59 -41.74
N ILE A 603 19.64 8.62 -42.59
CA ILE A 603 19.41 8.48 -44.03
C ILE A 603 20.69 8.01 -44.75
N ALA A 604 21.87 8.44 -44.31
CA ALA A 604 23.14 8.07 -44.95
C ALA A 604 23.79 6.82 -44.33
N VAL A 605 23.66 6.62 -43.02
CA VAL A 605 24.40 5.57 -42.29
C VAL A 605 23.62 4.26 -42.26
N ILE A 606 22.29 4.27 -42.11
CA ILE A 606 21.49 3.03 -42.07
C ILE A 606 21.58 2.22 -43.37
N PRO A 607 21.49 2.79 -44.57
CA PRO A 607 21.68 2.01 -45.81
C PRO A 607 23.06 1.36 -45.88
N VAL A 608 24.10 2.07 -45.40
CA VAL A 608 25.47 1.54 -45.34
C VAL A 608 25.58 0.38 -44.36
N TRP A 609 24.93 0.46 -43.18
CA TRP A 609 24.88 -0.65 -42.22
C TRP A 609 24.05 -1.83 -42.71
N ILE A 610 22.93 -1.60 -43.40
CA ILE A 610 22.14 -2.66 -44.02
C ILE A 610 22.98 -3.39 -45.07
N ILE A 611 23.69 -2.66 -45.93
CA ILE A 611 24.62 -3.24 -46.91
C ILE A 611 25.74 -4.02 -46.19
N PHE A 612 26.30 -3.47 -45.11
CA PHE A 612 27.31 -4.15 -44.30
C PHE A 612 26.80 -5.48 -43.72
N PHE A 613 25.59 -5.51 -43.14
CA PHE A 613 25.01 -6.75 -42.59
C PHE A 613 24.65 -7.76 -43.67
N ILE A 614 24.18 -7.33 -44.85
CA ILE A 614 23.95 -8.21 -46.00
C ILE A 614 25.27 -8.84 -46.46
N LEU A 615 26.34 -8.04 -46.57
CA LEU A 615 27.68 -8.54 -46.92
C LEU A 615 28.25 -9.48 -45.86
N LEU A 616 28.04 -9.20 -44.57
CA LEU A 616 28.48 -10.03 -43.45
C LEU A 616 27.75 -11.40 -43.45
N PHE A 617 26.44 -11.38 -43.69
CA PHE A 617 25.63 -12.59 -43.81
C PHE A 617 26.01 -13.41 -45.05
N GLY A 618 26.27 -12.74 -46.18
CA GLY A 618 26.82 -13.35 -47.40
C GLY A 618 28.18 -14.00 -47.17
N TYR A 619 29.08 -13.33 -46.44
CA TYR A 619 30.37 -13.88 -46.07
C TYR A 619 30.24 -15.12 -45.17
N TYR A 620 29.34 -15.08 -44.18
CA TYR A 620 29.13 -16.20 -43.27
C TYR A 620 28.55 -17.43 -43.98
N THR A 621 27.54 -17.23 -44.83
CA THR A 621 26.96 -18.30 -45.65
C THR A 621 27.98 -18.90 -46.61
N LEU A 622 28.79 -18.07 -47.28
CA LEU A 622 29.88 -18.56 -48.14
C LEU A 622 30.92 -19.37 -47.36
N LYS A 623 31.31 -18.92 -46.16
CA LYS A 623 32.25 -19.62 -45.28
C LYS A 623 31.72 -21.01 -44.89
N VAL A 624 30.43 -21.13 -44.55
CA VAL A 624 29.79 -22.41 -44.22
C VAL A 624 29.80 -23.36 -45.42
N VAL A 625 29.50 -22.85 -46.63
CA VAL A 625 29.54 -23.66 -47.86
C VAL A 625 30.95 -24.14 -48.18
N VAL A 626 31.96 -23.28 -48.05
CA VAL A 626 33.37 -23.63 -48.30
C VAL A 626 33.87 -24.67 -47.29
N ILE A 627 33.51 -24.55 -46.01
CA ILE A 627 33.87 -25.54 -44.98
C ILE A 627 33.24 -26.90 -45.32
N ARG A 628 31.96 -26.91 -45.69
CA ARG A 628 31.25 -28.13 -46.06
C ARG A 628 31.86 -28.81 -47.31
N GLN A 629 32.17 -28.05 -48.35
CA GLN A 629 32.85 -28.60 -49.54
C GLN A 629 34.27 -29.10 -49.21
N ALA A 630 34.99 -28.43 -48.31
CA ALA A 630 36.31 -28.88 -47.87
C ALA A 630 36.25 -30.20 -47.07
N GLU A 631 35.15 -30.46 -46.34
CA GLU A 631 34.90 -31.73 -45.66
C GLU A 631 34.54 -32.85 -46.65
N GLU A 632 33.66 -32.58 -47.62
CA GLU A 632 33.30 -33.53 -48.69
C GLU A 632 34.53 -33.95 -49.52
N VAL A 633 35.43 -33.01 -49.84
CA VAL A 633 36.72 -33.32 -50.50
C VAL A 633 37.64 -34.15 -49.60
N ARG A 634 37.64 -33.89 -48.29
CA ARG A 634 38.43 -34.66 -47.31
C ARG A 634 37.95 -36.11 -47.23
N GLU A 635 36.63 -36.33 -47.23
CA GLU A 635 36.03 -37.66 -47.23
C GLU A 635 36.28 -38.41 -48.54
N ALA A 636 36.10 -37.75 -49.69
CA ALA A 636 36.42 -38.32 -51.00
C ALA A 636 37.90 -38.74 -51.09
N LYS A 637 38.82 -37.92 -50.56
CA LYS A 637 40.25 -38.26 -50.49
C LYS A 637 40.52 -39.46 -49.57
N ARG A 638 39.77 -39.60 -48.49
CA ARG A 638 39.83 -40.74 -47.56
C ARG A 638 39.36 -42.03 -48.25
N GLU A 639 38.27 -41.96 -49.02
CA GLU A 639 37.72 -43.09 -49.76
C GLU A 639 38.64 -43.54 -50.92
N ILE A 640 39.22 -42.57 -51.66
CA ILE A 640 40.22 -42.86 -52.70
C ILE A 640 41.45 -43.57 -52.11
N ASN A 641 41.94 -43.12 -50.95
CA ASN A 641 43.08 -43.75 -50.27
C ASN A 641 42.75 -45.17 -49.78
N LEU A 642 41.53 -45.41 -49.29
CA LEU A 642 41.05 -46.76 -48.93
C LEU A 642 40.96 -47.68 -50.15
N ARG A 643 40.47 -47.18 -51.29
CA ARG A 643 40.42 -47.96 -52.54
C ARG A 643 41.81 -48.25 -53.11
N LEU A 644 42.75 -47.31 -53.03
CA LEU A 644 44.15 -47.51 -53.43
C LEU A 644 44.90 -48.50 -52.52
N GLY A 645 44.59 -48.52 -51.21
CA GLY A 645 45.08 -49.54 -50.28
C GLY A 645 44.61 -50.95 -50.67
N ASN A 646 43.32 -51.10 -50.98
CA ASN A 646 42.72 -52.38 -51.39
C ASN A 646 43.14 -52.86 -52.80
N LEU A 647 43.76 -52.00 -53.62
CA LEU A 647 44.31 -52.36 -54.93
C LEU A 647 45.74 -52.89 -54.87
N LYS A 648 46.46 -52.75 -53.74
CA LYS A 648 47.79 -53.35 -53.55
C LYS A 648 47.75 -54.84 -53.14
N ASP A 649 46.60 -55.35 -52.69
CA ASP A 649 46.42 -56.72 -52.19
C ASP A 649 45.70 -57.69 -53.15
N LYS A 650 45.63 -57.38 -54.46
CA LYS A 650 45.09 -58.32 -55.46
C LYS A 650 46.14 -58.77 -56.48
N PRO A 651 46.34 -60.09 -56.68
CA PRO A 651 47.38 -60.64 -57.55
C PRO A 651 47.04 -60.46 -59.03
N GLN A 652 47.99 -59.90 -59.80
CA GLN A 652 47.88 -59.71 -61.25
C GLN A 652 47.72 -61.04 -62.01
N LYS A 653 46.63 -61.19 -62.78
CA LYS A 653 46.49 -62.21 -63.84
C LYS A 653 46.28 -61.57 -65.22
N LYS A 654 47.32 -61.76 -66.04
CA LYS A 654 47.42 -61.91 -67.51
C LYS A 654 46.46 -61.18 -68.47
N LYS A 655 47.07 -60.25 -69.22
CA LYS A 655 46.94 -59.91 -70.66
C LYS A 655 45.82 -60.56 -71.49
N GLN A 656 45.10 -59.72 -72.23
CA GLN A 656 44.84 -59.97 -73.66
C GLN A 656 44.67 -58.67 -74.45
N SER A 657 45.31 -58.67 -75.62
CA SER A 657 45.40 -57.64 -76.65
C SER A 657 44.18 -57.67 -77.55
N PHE A 658 43.64 -56.52 -77.96
CA PHE A 658 42.92 -56.40 -79.23
C PHE A 658 43.15 -55.02 -79.85
N CYS A 659 43.22 -55.01 -81.18
CA CYS A 659 43.89 -54.05 -82.02
C CYS A 659 42.95 -53.66 -83.18
N VAL A 660 43.15 -52.42 -83.67
CA VAL A 660 42.93 -51.85 -85.02
C VAL A 660 41.55 -51.35 -85.49
N MET A 661 41.54 -50.04 -85.85
CA MET A 661 41.23 -49.38 -87.15
C MET A 661 40.39 -48.11 -86.90
N PHE A 662 40.78 -46.90 -87.31
CA PHE A 662 41.68 -46.44 -88.38
C PHE A 662 42.92 -45.68 -87.89
#